data_AF-A0A933XDE4-F1
#
_entry.id   AF-A0A933XDE4-F1
#
_cell.length_a   1.000
_cell.length_b   1.000
_cell.length_c   1.000
_cell.angle_alpha   90.00
_cell.angle_beta   90.00
_cell.angle_gamma   90.00
#
_symmetry.space_group_name_H-M   'P 1'
#
loop_
_entity.id
_entity.type
_entity.pdbx_description
1 polymer ?
#
loop_
_entity_poly.entity_id
_entity_poly.type
_entity_poly.pdbx_seq_one_letter_code
_entity_poly.pdbx_strand_id
1 'polypeptide(L)'
;MKELEGLKKFLLSESSEKAKDYLVFPLFQNLFKSKFKKETDAKGADTYIEGKLLVELKTGEKDFIAAFFQALHYAKKGLSFSSICVIAYKFICVWKINNIPDFAKKLASEADAITAPNEIGRVLERKVTKAQKNDILKTAVYKLFPEDFEGIFGKDIDLNLFEFKNVLKTLDSERSQINRHNFINTIELMKKFFDNPLDAIHCFYAIVGYWDVTSTVALKDNSDYVNIVGYKGSKLSENIYIKPKFFLDFKKFVESRFVFTNEGSGLTVDYYFSRFDEVITRLDPEYAKQHGIFFTDHNLSKFALWFVREEYEKKLSEKYIVLDPAGGSGNLVMSWKGHLKHKIVCELQPDLLKLIERRMKLDPDHIQAGFTVVPKTSSGEGLNFLDKPAEKYIRILADELKEKHQSLDKPLAFLLNPPYKNTDENEGVRKDKNAHYEIDSTILELTGDDAGKERYLGFLAQIVNIARLQMGDSNPIEGSFDFAETMHKLDKTKVKEKPLLLIFTPSSWLIPRPTYVPFREIFDKYFKYEKGFIILGNEFFKIQGRFPISFTIWSYNYKEKGNKNKVVVRDLTNLKADDLNINWNLPDENINKQVKGFWKNSKDILFSQNKDLIKDLCEQKMYDFKRDATDREIKSGIIFGGLPLKDERRTNKKTYGIVNSKYIGFMDNISPVRIKEDNYNRMSNKPDRVWFRLDNAIADVNKSCCSNGPLPVKGYCAFDLNSAIKTFSWFSLTKSINGRYPVWANQFDIWAPDFSKIDLNEKKIEDFQKYFYSLCFAFGLAENRCVVTKFEKDNPVPGAPEIFIDNPLCPSNPDSFWSTTLDSEIPDTKPGNKKLSNPAKEMVKIIKELYKIWNNKYCKSQFLYNVGLHNEPYFKYFDYADFLTPYSGLIQIKKYAELQNLTDIGELFRQITAKSKQLKDEIYNILINDLKYFE
;
A
#
# COMPACT_ATOMS: atom_id res chain seq x y z
N MET A 1 30.85 13.86 29.33
CA MET A 1 29.64 13.49 30.10
C MET A 1 29.54 14.23 31.42
N LYS A 2 30.56 14.24 32.30
CA LYS A 2 30.52 14.95 33.60
C LYS A 2 30.04 16.42 33.58
N GLU A 3 30.34 17.19 32.53
CA GLU A 3 29.94 18.61 32.44
C GLU A 3 28.45 18.83 32.14
N LEU A 4 27.85 17.97 31.31
CA LEU A 4 26.41 18.06 31.01
C LEU A 4 25.58 17.59 32.20
N GLU A 5 26.13 16.69 33.03
CA GLU A 5 25.51 16.28 34.30
C GLU A 5 25.39 17.44 35.30
N GLY A 6 26.35 18.37 35.32
CA GLY A 6 26.24 19.60 36.12
C GLY A 6 25.05 20.44 35.68
N LEU A 7 24.95 20.73 34.38
CA LEU A 7 23.83 21.48 33.81
C LEU A 7 22.49 20.77 34.01
N LYS A 8 22.44 19.44 33.85
CA LYS A 8 21.26 18.61 34.13
C LYS A 8 20.78 18.78 35.57
N LYS A 9 21.68 18.75 36.54
CA LYS A 9 21.36 18.99 37.96
C LYS A 9 20.83 20.41 38.20
N PHE A 10 21.36 21.41 37.50
CA PHE A 10 20.85 22.78 37.59
C PHE A 10 19.39 22.89 37.10
N LEU A 11 19.09 22.26 35.96
CA LEU A 11 17.76 22.30 35.33
C LEU A 11 16.69 21.55 36.12
N LEU A 12 17.09 20.53 36.88
CA LEU A 12 16.17 19.68 37.66
C LEU A 12 16.04 20.11 39.13
N SER A 13 16.73 21.17 39.56
CA SER A 13 16.71 21.66 40.94
C SER A 13 15.87 22.93 41.09
N GLU A 14 14.93 22.93 42.03
CA GLU A 14 14.11 24.11 42.40
C GLU A 14 14.81 25.11 43.33
N SER A 15 16.06 24.82 43.74
CA SER A 15 16.86 25.69 44.59
C SER A 15 17.22 27.01 43.90
N SER A 16 17.49 28.06 44.68
CA SER A 16 17.83 29.40 44.16
C SER A 16 19.06 29.40 43.25
N GLU A 17 19.08 30.25 42.22
CA GLU A 17 20.17 30.31 41.22
C GLU A 17 21.57 30.44 41.85
N LYS A 18 21.73 31.28 42.88
CA LYS A 18 22.99 31.49 43.61
C LYS A 18 23.49 30.25 44.33
N ALA A 19 22.62 29.31 44.68
CA ALA A 19 23.00 28.09 45.38
C ALA A 19 23.51 27.00 44.42
N LYS A 20 23.40 27.19 43.09
CA LYS A 20 23.65 26.14 42.08
C LYS A 20 24.37 26.62 40.81
N ASP A 21 24.72 27.90 40.70
CA ASP A 21 25.46 28.48 39.57
C ASP A 21 26.74 27.72 39.21
N TYR A 22 27.48 27.22 40.22
CA TYR A 22 28.68 26.41 40.07
C TYR A 22 28.47 25.13 39.26
N LEU A 23 27.24 24.64 39.14
CA LEU A 23 26.90 23.46 38.34
C LEU A 23 26.90 23.74 36.84
N VAL A 24 26.74 25.01 36.43
CA VAL A 24 26.63 25.42 35.02
C VAL A 24 28.01 25.75 34.42
N PHE A 25 28.89 26.35 35.21
CA PHE A 25 30.20 26.85 34.75
C PHE A 25 31.11 25.80 34.08
N PRO A 26 31.20 24.53 34.53
CA PRO A 26 32.09 23.54 33.92
C PRO A 26 31.85 23.33 32.42
N LEU A 27 30.59 23.42 31.96
CA LEU A 27 30.26 23.29 30.53
C LEU A 27 30.89 24.42 29.71
N PHE A 28 30.69 25.67 30.15
CA PHE A 28 31.17 26.85 29.45
C PHE A 28 32.70 27.00 29.54
N GLN A 29 33.27 26.70 30.69
CA GLN A 29 34.72 26.72 30.89
C GLN A 29 35.41 25.69 29.98
N ASN A 30 34.87 24.48 29.84
CA ASN A 30 35.44 23.48 28.92
C ASN A 30 35.30 23.90 27.44
N LEU A 31 34.12 24.40 27.05
CA LEU A 31 33.85 24.76 25.65
C LEU A 31 34.66 25.98 25.18
N PHE A 32 34.85 26.99 26.04
CA PHE A 32 35.38 28.30 25.65
C PHE A 32 36.73 28.66 26.29
N LYS A 33 37.22 27.84 27.22
CA LYS A 33 38.55 27.94 27.83
C LYS A 33 38.87 29.35 28.31
N SER A 34 39.95 29.97 27.82
CA SER A 34 40.43 31.29 28.23
C SER A 34 39.46 32.44 27.93
N LYS A 35 38.43 32.23 27.12
CA LYS A 35 37.41 33.26 26.81
C LYS A 35 36.28 33.32 27.84
N PHE A 36 36.18 32.35 28.73
CA PHE A 36 35.15 32.29 29.77
C PHE A 36 35.50 33.24 30.93
N LYS A 37 34.58 34.14 31.27
CA LYS A 37 34.65 35.09 32.40
C LYS A 37 33.39 34.96 33.25
N LYS A 38 33.49 35.23 34.55
CA LYS A 38 32.37 35.17 35.52
C LYS A 38 32.31 36.41 36.39
N GLU A 39 31.12 36.76 36.85
CA GLU A 39 30.86 37.77 37.89
C GLU A 39 31.66 39.08 37.69
N THR A 40 32.60 39.40 38.59
CA THR A 40 33.43 40.61 38.54
C THR A 40 34.20 40.74 37.23
N ASP A 41 34.71 39.64 36.69
CA ASP A 41 35.43 39.59 35.40
C ASP A 41 34.47 39.68 34.20
N ALA A 42 33.17 39.51 34.45
CA ALA A 42 32.07 39.63 33.51
C ALA A 42 31.21 40.89 33.76
N LYS A 43 31.75 41.92 34.42
CA LYS A 43 31.04 43.17 34.75
C LYS A 43 29.71 42.96 35.50
N GLY A 44 29.63 41.90 36.29
CA GLY A 44 28.46 41.51 37.08
C GLY A 44 27.44 40.63 36.35
N ALA A 45 27.75 40.08 35.17
CA ALA A 45 26.95 39.02 34.54
C ALA A 45 27.33 37.64 35.09
N ASP A 46 26.40 36.67 35.08
CA ASP A 46 26.66 35.33 35.62
C ASP A 46 27.74 34.59 34.83
N THR A 47 27.70 34.68 33.49
CA THR A 47 28.74 34.13 32.62
C THR A 47 28.86 34.94 31.34
N TYR A 48 30.10 35.26 30.97
CA TYR A 48 30.42 35.97 29.74
C TYR A 48 31.52 35.24 28.98
N ILE A 49 31.25 34.92 27.71
CA ILE A 49 32.21 34.41 26.75
C ILE A 49 32.61 35.56 25.83
N GLU A 50 33.86 36.00 25.96
CA GLU A 50 34.37 37.18 25.27
C GLU A 50 34.05 37.19 23.77
N GLY A 51 33.29 38.20 23.33
CA GLY A 51 32.91 38.41 21.93
C GLY A 51 31.81 37.49 21.40
N LYS A 52 31.31 36.51 22.17
CA LYS A 52 30.45 35.43 21.65
C LYS A 52 29.10 35.31 22.34
N LEU A 53 29.10 35.13 23.65
CA LEU A 53 27.90 34.71 24.38
C LEU A 53 27.82 35.39 25.73
N LEU A 54 26.65 35.87 26.10
CA LEU A 54 26.34 36.27 27.47
C LEU A 54 25.23 35.37 28.03
N VAL A 55 25.42 34.86 29.24
CA VAL A 55 24.52 33.90 29.87
C VAL A 55 24.01 34.48 31.18
N GLU A 56 22.68 34.44 31.34
CA GLU A 56 21.98 34.80 32.57
C GLU A 56 21.30 33.59 33.19
N LEU A 57 21.49 33.40 34.48
CA LEU A 57 20.88 32.35 35.27
C LEU A 57 19.69 32.91 36.03
N LYS A 58 18.59 32.15 36.08
CA LYS A 58 17.41 32.48 36.90
C LYS A 58 16.92 31.30 37.71
N THR A 59 16.21 31.61 38.78
CA THR A 59 15.60 30.60 39.66
C THR A 59 14.41 29.91 38.98
N GLY A 60 13.58 30.66 38.24
CA GLY A 60 12.43 30.11 37.51
C GLY A 60 12.27 30.69 36.10
N GLU A 61 11.55 29.97 35.24
CA GLU A 61 11.32 30.38 33.86
C GLU A 61 10.55 31.69 33.70
N LYS A 62 9.72 32.06 34.69
CA LYS A 62 8.84 33.24 34.61
C LYS A 62 9.63 34.55 34.45
N ASP A 63 10.88 34.55 34.90
CA ASP A 63 11.78 35.69 34.88
C ASP A 63 12.61 35.80 33.58
N PHE A 64 12.36 34.94 32.57
CA PHE A 64 13.22 34.88 31.38
C PHE A 64 13.23 36.18 30.57
N ILE A 65 12.14 36.97 30.59
CA ILE A 65 12.10 38.26 29.87
C ILE A 65 12.94 39.30 30.59
N ALA A 66 12.86 39.36 31.92
CA ALA A 66 13.73 40.22 32.71
C ALA A 66 15.20 39.83 32.50
N ALA A 67 15.51 38.53 32.49
CA ALA A 67 16.85 38.00 32.21
C ALA A 67 17.34 38.32 30.78
N PHE A 68 16.46 38.20 29.79
CA PHE A 68 16.76 38.52 28.39
C PHE A 68 17.16 40.00 28.22
N PHE A 69 16.40 40.93 28.80
CA PHE A 69 16.73 42.35 28.74
C PHE A 69 17.92 42.73 29.63
N GLN A 70 18.06 42.08 30.78
CA GLN A 70 19.25 42.19 31.62
C GLN A 70 20.50 41.79 30.83
N ALA A 71 20.47 40.67 30.13
CA ALA A 71 21.56 40.18 29.28
C ALA A 71 21.94 41.20 28.20
N LEU A 72 20.94 41.74 27.48
CA LEU A 72 21.17 42.78 26.46
C LEU A 72 21.81 44.05 27.03
N HIS A 73 21.45 44.44 28.26
CA HIS A 73 21.94 45.70 28.86
C HIS A 73 23.44 45.69 29.14
N TYR A 74 24.06 44.52 29.31
CA TYR A 74 25.52 44.44 29.49
C TYR A 74 26.32 44.95 28.28
N ALA A 75 25.70 45.04 27.09
CA ALA A 75 26.31 45.74 25.96
C ALA A 75 26.63 47.21 26.29
N LYS A 76 25.74 47.89 27.04
CA LYS A 76 25.93 49.27 27.52
C LYS A 76 26.93 49.38 28.67
N LYS A 77 27.17 48.28 29.38
CA LYS A 77 28.29 48.18 30.33
C LYS A 77 29.62 47.89 29.62
N GLY A 78 29.63 47.81 28.29
CA GLY A 78 30.82 47.64 27.46
C GLY A 78 31.26 46.18 27.31
N LEU A 79 30.33 45.22 27.37
CA LEU A 79 30.58 43.85 26.90
C LEU A 79 30.16 43.72 25.43
N SER A 80 30.82 42.83 24.68
CA SER A 80 30.50 42.57 23.28
C SER A 80 30.19 41.09 23.10
N PHE A 81 29.05 40.77 22.49
CA PHE A 81 28.59 39.39 22.30
C PHE A 81 27.64 39.32 21.10
N SER A 82 27.66 38.20 20.38
CA SER A 82 26.81 37.96 19.22
C SER A 82 25.55 37.16 19.57
N SER A 83 25.51 36.56 20.76
CA SER A 83 24.39 35.74 21.26
C SER A 83 24.15 35.96 22.75
N ILE A 84 22.93 35.68 23.19
CA ILE A 84 22.53 35.64 24.61
C ILE A 84 21.87 34.30 24.94
N CYS A 85 22.04 33.84 26.17
CA CYS A 85 21.45 32.61 26.68
C CYS A 85 20.81 32.89 28.05
N VAL A 86 19.63 32.34 28.27
CA VAL A 86 18.97 32.36 29.58
C VAL A 86 18.74 30.92 30.01
N ILE A 87 19.17 30.59 31.23
CA ILE A 87 19.03 29.25 31.83
C ILE A 87 18.30 29.39 33.16
N ALA A 88 17.23 28.62 33.35
CA ALA A 88 16.48 28.57 34.61
C ALA A 88 16.01 27.15 34.92
N TYR A 89 15.32 26.95 36.05
CA TYR A 89 14.68 25.66 36.36
C TYR A 89 13.79 25.22 35.19
N LYS A 90 14.09 24.02 34.66
CA LYS A 90 13.45 23.42 33.47
C LYS A 90 13.37 24.33 32.23
N PHE A 91 14.28 25.28 32.06
CA PHE A 91 14.22 26.25 30.96
C PHE A 91 15.60 26.60 30.39
N ILE A 92 15.72 26.58 29.06
CA ILE A 92 16.89 27.11 28.33
C ILE A 92 16.41 27.80 27.07
N CYS A 93 16.89 29.01 26.81
CA CYS A 93 16.75 29.64 25.49
C CYS A 93 18.06 30.33 25.06
N VAL A 94 18.35 30.27 23.77
CA VAL A 94 19.50 30.95 23.14
C VAL A 94 19.00 31.83 22.01
N TRP A 95 19.46 33.08 21.94
CA TRP A 95 19.15 34.02 20.87
C TRP A 95 20.43 34.55 20.23
N LYS A 96 20.39 34.76 18.92
CA LYS A 96 21.41 35.55 18.21
C LYS A 96 20.96 37.00 18.18
N ILE A 97 21.85 37.94 18.49
CA ILE A 97 21.52 39.38 18.59
C ILE A 97 20.88 39.90 17.29
N ASN A 98 21.37 39.43 16.14
CA ASN A 98 20.87 39.85 14.83
C ASN A 98 19.40 39.44 14.59
N ASN A 99 18.96 38.33 15.19
CA ASN A 99 17.62 37.76 15.00
C ASN A 99 16.58 38.27 15.99
N ILE A 100 16.99 39.04 17.00
CA ILE A 100 16.08 39.60 18.01
C ILE A 100 15.13 40.62 17.34
N PRO A 101 13.83 40.67 17.72
CA PRO A 101 12.89 41.63 17.17
C PRO A 101 13.31 43.09 17.36
N ASP A 102 13.05 43.94 16.37
CA ASP A 102 13.51 45.33 16.39
C ASP A 102 12.94 46.16 17.54
N PHE A 103 11.71 45.88 17.99
CA PHE A 103 11.14 46.56 19.16
C PHE A 103 11.95 46.26 20.43
N ALA A 104 12.48 45.04 20.59
CA ALA A 104 13.26 44.65 21.75
C ALA A 104 14.66 45.28 21.69
N LYS A 105 15.28 45.34 20.51
CA LYS A 105 16.53 46.09 20.27
C LYS A 105 16.35 47.57 20.62
N LYS A 106 15.25 48.17 20.16
CA LYS A 106 14.90 49.58 20.42
C LYS A 106 14.75 49.84 21.93
N LEU A 107 13.94 49.04 22.63
CA LEU A 107 13.76 49.17 24.09
C LEU A 107 15.07 49.04 24.86
N ALA A 108 15.93 48.08 24.50
CA ALA A 108 17.25 47.93 25.12
C ALA A 108 18.17 49.13 24.81
N SER A 109 18.12 49.66 23.59
CA SER A 109 18.90 50.84 23.17
C SER A 109 18.46 52.15 23.83
N GLU A 110 17.19 52.27 24.21
CA GLU A 110 16.62 53.46 24.87
C GLU A 110 16.73 53.41 26.41
N ALA A 111 17.08 52.26 27.00
CA ALA A 111 17.24 52.10 28.44
C ALA A 111 18.40 52.94 29.02
N ASP A 112 18.26 53.45 30.25
CA ASP A 112 19.32 54.22 30.90
C ASP A 112 20.58 53.36 31.11
N ALA A 113 21.70 53.83 30.56
CA ALA A 113 23.00 53.14 30.63
C ALA A 113 23.59 53.11 32.05
N ILE A 114 23.17 54.03 32.95
CA ILE A 114 23.71 54.13 34.31
C ILE A 114 23.04 53.09 35.22
N THR A 115 21.72 52.92 35.12
CA THR A 115 20.92 51.95 35.89
C THR A 115 21.50 50.52 35.82
N ALA A 116 21.35 49.77 36.92
CA ALA A 116 21.86 48.41 37.04
C ALA A 116 21.16 47.43 36.06
N PRO A 117 21.86 46.43 35.47
CA PRO A 117 21.28 45.52 34.49
C PRO A 117 20.04 44.75 34.97
N ASN A 118 20.04 44.30 36.23
CA ASN A 118 18.90 43.59 36.83
C ASN A 118 17.65 44.48 36.97
N GLU A 119 17.84 45.75 37.31
CA GLU A 119 16.78 46.75 37.43
C GLU A 119 16.21 47.11 36.05
N ILE A 120 17.07 47.30 35.05
CA ILE A 120 16.64 47.49 33.65
C ILE A 120 15.85 46.29 33.14
N GLY A 121 16.29 45.07 33.42
CA GLY A 121 15.55 43.85 33.06
C GLY A 121 14.10 43.87 33.56
N ARG A 122 13.90 44.21 34.84
CA ARG A 122 12.57 44.32 35.46
C ARG A 122 11.73 45.47 34.90
N VAL A 123 12.35 46.62 34.65
CA VAL A 123 11.66 47.79 34.08
C VAL A 123 11.19 47.51 32.66
N LEU A 124 12.05 46.93 31.81
CA LEU A 124 11.73 46.64 30.42
C LEU A 124 10.73 45.50 30.30
N GLU A 125 10.79 44.48 31.16
CA GLU A 125 9.78 43.42 31.18
C GLU A 125 8.35 43.99 31.32
N ARG A 126 8.14 44.98 32.20
CA ARG A 126 6.83 45.60 32.43
C ARG A 126 6.33 46.39 31.21
N LYS A 127 7.23 46.81 30.32
CA LYS A 127 6.90 47.55 29.09
C LYS A 127 6.54 46.63 27.91
N VAL A 128 6.76 45.32 28.03
CA VAL A 128 6.57 44.35 26.95
C VAL A 128 5.24 43.62 27.12
N THR A 129 4.40 43.68 26.09
CA THR A 129 3.10 42.99 26.05
C THR A 129 3.25 41.48 25.93
N LYS A 130 2.20 40.71 26.25
CA LYS A 130 2.19 39.24 26.10
C LYS A 130 2.52 38.78 24.67
N ALA A 131 2.02 39.49 23.65
CA ALA A 131 2.31 39.18 22.25
C ALA A 131 3.79 39.38 21.93
N GLN A 132 4.38 40.48 22.38
CA GLN A 132 5.80 40.76 22.20
C GLN A 132 6.71 39.78 22.96
N LYS A 133 6.31 39.30 24.15
CA LYS A 133 7.03 38.22 24.86
C LYS A 133 7.09 36.95 23.99
N ASN A 134 5.98 36.59 23.33
CA ASN A 134 5.94 35.45 22.42
C ASN A 134 6.81 35.66 21.18
N ASP A 135 6.87 36.87 20.63
CA ASP A 135 7.71 37.17 19.47
C ASP A 135 9.20 37.07 19.79
N ILE A 136 9.62 37.47 21.00
CA ILE A 136 10.99 37.23 21.48
C ILE A 136 11.28 35.72 21.53
N LEU A 137 10.38 34.91 22.10
CA LEU A 137 10.56 33.45 22.16
C LEU A 137 10.64 32.80 20.77
N LYS A 138 9.85 33.25 19.79
CA LYS A 138 9.89 32.71 18.42
C LYS A 138 11.26 32.88 17.74
N THR A 139 12.02 33.89 18.12
CA THR A 139 13.34 34.19 17.54
C THR A 139 14.51 33.43 18.18
N ALA A 140 14.24 32.64 19.23
CA ALA A 140 15.26 31.81 19.85
C ALA A 140 15.76 30.74 18.86
N VAL A 141 17.08 30.59 18.75
CA VAL A 141 17.73 29.57 17.91
C VAL A 141 17.79 28.20 18.59
N TYR A 142 17.57 28.17 19.91
CA TYR A 142 17.40 26.96 20.71
C TYR A 142 16.45 27.25 21.86
N LYS A 143 15.59 26.27 22.20
CA LYS A 143 14.56 26.41 23.24
C LYS A 143 14.26 25.08 23.93
N LEU A 144 14.06 25.16 25.24
CA LEU A 144 13.69 24.05 26.11
C LEU A 144 12.79 24.64 27.21
N PHE A 145 11.60 24.06 27.40
CA PHE A 145 10.59 24.54 28.35
C PHE A 145 10.18 23.45 29.36
N PRO A 146 9.51 23.77 30.47
CA PRO A 146 9.11 22.78 31.48
C PRO A 146 8.27 21.63 30.95
N GLU A 147 7.43 21.85 29.93
CA GLU A 147 6.64 20.80 29.30
C GLU A 147 7.51 19.75 28.60
N ASP A 148 8.74 20.10 28.20
CA ASP A 148 9.69 19.16 27.60
C ASP A 148 10.26 18.15 28.63
N PHE A 149 10.06 18.39 29.94
CA PHE A 149 10.59 17.58 31.04
C PHE A 149 9.56 16.62 31.67
N GLU A 150 8.27 16.68 31.30
CA GLU A 150 7.19 15.92 31.94
C GLU A 150 6.26 15.20 30.92
N GLY A 151 5.78 13.98 31.27
CA GLY A 151 4.76 13.23 30.50
C GLY A 151 5.26 12.19 29.47
N ILE A 152 4.33 11.48 28.81
CA ILE A 152 4.59 10.47 27.75
C ILE A 152 5.28 11.08 26.50
N PHE A 153 5.23 12.41 26.36
CA PHE A 153 5.90 13.20 25.33
C PHE A 153 7.18 13.88 25.80
N GLY A 154 7.64 13.60 27.04
CA GLY A 154 8.88 14.16 27.58
C GLY A 154 10.06 13.83 26.67
N LYS A 155 10.86 14.84 26.32
CA LYS A 155 12.02 14.63 25.45
C LYS A 155 13.16 14.02 26.27
N ASP A 156 14.00 13.22 25.63
CA ASP A 156 15.24 12.73 26.25
C ASP A 156 16.14 13.93 26.58
N ILE A 157 16.28 14.22 27.88
CA ILE A 157 17.04 15.36 28.38
C ILE A 157 18.51 15.27 27.98
N ASP A 158 19.09 14.08 27.87
CA ASP A 158 20.49 13.90 27.52
C ASP A 158 20.73 14.22 26.04
N LEU A 159 19.76 13.90 25.17
CA LEU A 159 19.77 14.32 23.76
C LEU A 159 19.65 15.84 23.60
N ASN A 160 18.74 16.50 24.33
CA ASN A 160 18.58 17.95 24.25
C ASN A 160 19.80 18.70 24.82
N LEU A 161 20.39 18.21 25.91
CA LEU A 161 21.62 18.78 26.44
C LEU A 161 22.80 18.61 25.47
N PHE A 162 22.82 17.52 24.69
CA PHE A 162 23.80 17.35 23.62
C PHE A 162 23.55 18.31 22.44
N GLU A 163 22.29 18.53 22.05
CA GLU A 163 21.90 19.51 21.04
C GLU A 163 22.29 20.94 21.47
N PHE A 164 21.95 21.32 22.70
CA PHE A 164 22.37 22.60 23.30
C PHE A 164 23.89 22.77 23.24
N LYS A 165 24.67 21.74 23.59
CA LYS A 165 26.14 21.76 23.48
C LYS A 165 26.61 21.98 22.03
N ASN A 166 25.92 21.43 21.05
CA ASN A 166 26.25 21.63 19.63
C ASN A 166 25.88 23.03 19.14
N VAL A 167 24.74 23.59 19.58
CA VAL A 167 24.38 24.99 19.34
C VAL A 167 25.46 25.91 19.91
N LEU A 168 25.93 25.67 21.13
CA LEU A 168 27.03 26.43 21.74
C LEU A 168 28.34 26.34 20.95
N LYS A 169 28.67 25.17 20.40
CA LYS A 169 29.85 24.98 19.52
C LYS A 169 29.72 25.70 18.18
N THR A 170 28.51 26.02 17.74
CA THR A 170 28.18 26.55 16.41
C THR A 170 27.55 27.95 16.47
N LEU A 171 27.68 28.67 17.58
CA LEU A 171 27.14 30.04 17.73
C LEU A 171 27.58 30.97 16.60
N ASP A 172 28.78 30.74 16.04
CA ASP A 172 29.35 31.51 14.94
C ASP A 172 28.77 31.15 13.54
N SER A 173 27.96 30.08 13.38
CA SER A 173 27.44 29.68 12.06
C SER A 173 26.08 30.32 11.74
N GLU A 174 26.01 31.18 10.72
CA GLU A 174 24.78 31.84 10.25
C GLU A 174 23.89 30.95 9.36
N ARG A 175 24.14 29.63 9.31
CA ARG A 175 23.55 28.72 8.31
C ARG A 175 22.32 27.98 8.81
N SER A 176 21.30 27.85 7.95
CA SER A 176 20.05 27.14 8.20
C SER A 176 20.16 25.64 7.92
N GLN A 177 19.63 24.80 8.80
CA GLN A 177 19.69 23.35 8.67
C GLN A 177 18.64 22.78 7.69
N ILE A 178 19.05 21.86 6.82
CA ILE A 178 18.21 21.01 5.98
C ILE A 178 18.11 19.63 6.64
N ASN A 179 16.89 19.14 6.83
CA ASN A 179 16.57 17.89 7.53
C ASN A 179 15.43 17.14 6.83
N ARG A 180 15.01 16.00 7.41
CA ARG A 180 13.94 15.12 6.88
C ARG A 180 12.59 15.80 6.62
N HIS A 181 12.32 16.94 7.24
CA HIS A 181 11.04 17.64 7.15
C HIS A 181 11.04 18.79 6.14
N ASN A 182 12.19 19.41 5.88
CA ASN A 182 12.27 20.62 5.05
C ASN A 182 13.07 20.46 3.75
N PHE A 183 13.70 19.30 3.49
CA PHE A 183 14.54 19.14 2.30
C PHE A 183 13.76 19.26 0.98
N ILE A 184 12.55 18.70 0.87
CA ILE A 184 11.74 18.84 -0.36
C ILE A 184 11.39 20.31 -0.63
N ASN A 185 10.99 21.05 0.40
CA ASN A 185 10.75 22.49 0.30
C ASN A 185 12.05 23.25 -0.08
N THR A 186 13.20 22.76 0.35
CA THR A 186 14.50 23.34 -0.04
C THR A 186 14.78 23.14 -1.53
N ILE A 187 14.49 21.96 -2.08
CA ILE A 187 14.62 21.68 -3.52
C ILE A 187 13.63 22.54 -4.32
N GLU A 188 12.42 22.71 -3.82
CA GLU A 188 11.41 23.59 -4.43
C GLU A 188 11.92 25.05 -4.54
N LEU A 189 12.60 25.56 -3.50
CA LEU A 189 13.22 26.87 -3.55
C LEU A 189 14.39 26.97 -4.54
N MET A 190 15.05 25.84 -4.87
CA MET A 190 16.12 25.81 -5.87
C MET A 190 15.60 25.97 -7.30
N LYS A 191 14.30 25.71 -7.56
CA LYS A 191 13.70 25.84 -8.90
C LYS A 191 13.95 27.20 -9.55
N LYS A 192 14.01 28.28 -8.76
CA LYS A 192 14.26 29.63 -9.30
C LYS A 192 15.60 29.81 -10.03
N PHE A 193 16.55 28.89 -9.81
CA PHE A 193 17.88 28.95 -10.43
C PHE A 193 17.97 28.21 -11.76
N PHE A 194 16.94 27.44 -12.12
CA PHE A 194 16.92 26.54 -13.27
C PHE A 194 15.67 26.75 -14.13
N ASP A 195 15.75 26.39 -15.41
CA ASP A 195 14.60 26.51 -16.31
C ASP A 195 13.64 25.32 -16.12
N ASN A 196 14.16 24.11 -15.89
CA ASN A 196 13.36 22.92 -15.65
C ASN A 196 13.37 22.52 -14.17
N PRO A 197 12.23 22.09 -13.60
CA PRO A 197 12.16 21.51 -12.26
C PRO A 197 13.16 20.37 -12.03
N LEU A 198 13.36 19.52 -13.05
CA LEU A 198 14.25 18.37 -12.99
C LEU A 198 15.72 18.78 -12.76
N ASP A 199 16.17 19.90 -13.34
CA ASP A 199 17.53 20.41 -13.14
C ASP A 199 17.77 20.84 -11.68
N ALA A 200 16.76 21.42 -11.03
CA ALA A 200 16.83 21.76 -9.60
C ALA A 200 16.92 20.52 -8.71
N ILE A 201 16.18 19.47 -9.06
CA ILE A 201 16.25 18.15 -8.40
C ILE A 201 17.66 17.57 -8.58
N HIS A 202 18.18 17.52 -9.81
CA HIS A 202 19.53 17.03 -10.07
C HIS A 202 20.61 17.84 -9.37
N CYS A 203 20.46 19.16 -9.29
CA CYS A 203 21.38 20.02 -8.57
C CYS A 203 21.44 19.65 -7.08
N PHE A 204 20.29 19.44 -6.43
CA PHE A 204 20.28 19.01 -5.03
C PHE A 204 21.05 17.69 -4.84
N TYR A 205 20.76 16.68 -5.65
CA TYR A 205 21.42 15.38 -5.54
C TYR A 205 22.89 15.38 -5.98
N ALA A 206 23.32 16.36 -6.76
CA ALA A 206 24.74 16.58 -7.07
C ALA A 206 25.53 17.10 -5.86
N ILE A 207 24.87 17.85 -4.94
CA ILE A 207 25.56 18.55 -3.85
C ILE A 207 25.28 17.97 -2.46
N VAL A 208 24.19 17.22 -2.27
CA VAL A 208 23.72 16.78 -0.95
C VAL A 208 24.79 16.05 -0.13
N GLY A 209 25.64 15.26 -0.78
CA GLY A 209 26.74 14.54 -0.13
C GLY A 209 27.98 15.39 0.20
N TYR A 210 27.99 16.65 -0.23
CA TYR A 210 29.07 17.62 -0.03
C TYR A 210 28.63 18.83 0.80
N TRP A 211 27.33 19.01 1.00
CA TRP A 211 26.72 20.24 1.54
C TRP A 211 26.63 20.23 3.07
N ASP A 212 27.77 20.37 3.73
CA ASP A 212 27.90 20.50 5.18
C ASP A 212 27.97 21.96 5.68
N VAL A 213 28.16 22.12 7.00
CA VAL A 213 28.24 23.43 7.67
C VAL A 213 29.41 24.30 7.20
N THR A 214 30.41 23.72 6.54
CA THR A 214 31.62 24.41 6.05
C THR A 214 31.58 24.71 4.56
N SER A 215 30.52 24.27 3.86
CA SER A 215 30.48 24.26 2.41
C SER A 215 30.50 25.64 1.76
N THR A 216 31.30 25.85 0.72
CA THR A 216 31.33 27.10 -0.05
C THR A 216 31.10 26.84 -1.54
N VAL A 217 30.68 27.87 -2.27
CA VAL A 217 30.53 27.81 -3.73
C VAL A 217 31.78 28.40 -4.39
N ALA A 218 32.47 27.57 -5.18
CA ALA A 218 33.60 27.97 -6.00
C ALA A 218 33.17 28.10 -7.48
N LEU A 219 33.62 29.16 -8.13
CA LEU A 219 33.56 29.31 -9.59
C LEU A 219 34.70 28.54 -10.22
N LYS A 220 34.43 27.91 -11.37
CA LYS A 220 35.47 27.34 -12.19
C LYS A 220 35.88 28.34 -13.28
N ASP A 221 37.18 28.59 -13.40
CA ASP A 221 37.86 29.56 -14.27
C ASP A 221 37.07 29.92 -15.56
N ASN A 222 36.51 31.14 -15.60
CA ASN A 222 35.75 31.72 -16.73
C ASN A 222 34.61 30.86 -17.31
N SER A 223 33.99 29.99 -16.50
CA SER A 223 32.87 29.14 -16.93
C SER A 223 31.59 29.43 -16.15
N ASP A 224 30.43 29.20 -16.77
CA ASP A 224 29.09 29.25 -16.14
C ASP A 224 28.84 28.07 -15.17
N TYR A 225 29.91 27.42 -14.69
CA TYR A 225 29.86 26.24 -13.85
C TYR A 225 30.39 26.53 -12.44
N VAL A 226 29.70 25.97 -11.46
CA VAL A 226 30.06 26.05 -10.04
C VAL A 226 30.25 24.67 -9.43
N ASN A 227 31.05 24.63 -8.36
CA ASN A 227 31.27 23.45 -7.53
C ASN A 227 31.02 23.79 -6.06
N ILE A 228 30.53 22.82 -5.31
CA ILE A 228 30.40 22.92 -3.85
C ILE A 228 31.64 22.30 -3.21
N VAL A 229 32.33 23.11 -2.41
CA VAL A 229 33.53 22.75 -1.67
C VAL A 229 33.14 22.46 -0.23
N GLY A 230 32.97 21.18 0.11
CA GLY A 230 32.53 20.71 1.43
C GLY A 230 33.67 20.20 2.32
N TYR A 231 33.35 19.89 3.57
CA TYR A 231 34.26 19.24 4.53
C TYR A 231 35.59 19.95 4.69
N LYS A 232 35.53 21.26 4.95
CA LYS A 232 36.69 22.17 5.09
C LYS A 232 37.63 22.13 3.89
N GLY A 233 37.09 21.97 2.68
CA GLY A 233 37.88 21.94 1.44
C GLY A 233 38.37 20.56 1.03
N SER A 234 38.03 19.49 1.77
CA SER A 234 38.50 18.14 1.45
C SER A 234 37.70 17.43 0.36
N LYS A 235 36.49 17.90 0.04
CA LYS A 235 35.64 17.28 -1.01
C LYS A 235 35.01 18.31 -1.93
N LEU A 236 34.91 17.95 -3.20
CA LEU A 236 34.32 18.76 -4.27
C LEU A 236 33.14 18.02 -4.90
N SER A 237 32.03 18.72 -5.10
CA SER A 237 30.92 18.21 -5.93
C SER A 237 31.28 18.22 -7.42
N GLU A 238 30.47 17.53 -8.22
CA GLU A 238 30.46 17.70 -9.67
C GLU A 238 30.13 19.14 -10.09
N ASN A 239 30.40 19.48 -11.37
CA ASN A 239 30.14 20.80 -11.93
C ASN A 239 28.63 20.99 -12.15
N ILE A 240 28.12 22.14 -11.72
CA ILE A 240 26.71 22.52 -11.86
C ILE A 240 26.63 23.76 -12.72
N TYR A 241 25.86 23.69 -13.79
CA TYR A 241 25.59 24.86 -14.62
C TYR A 241 24.64 25.80 -13.88
N ILE A 242 25.05 27.05 -13.70
CA ILE A 242 24.22 28.11 -13.12
C ILE A 242 24.34 29.33 -14.03
N LYS A 243 23.22 29.82 -14.55
CA LYS A 243 23.21 31.04 -15.37
C LYS A 243 23.87 32.19 -14.62
N PRO A 244 24.75 33.01 -15.25
CA PRO A 244 25.50 34.07 -14.58
C PRO A 244 24.66 34.99 -13.69
N LYS A 245 23.44 35.35 -14.16
CA LYS A 245 22.50 36.20 -13.41
C LYS A 245 22.08 35.65 -12.05
N PHE A 246 22.16 34.33 -11.85
CA PHE A 246 21.74 33.65 -10.63
C PHE A 246 22.91 33.26 -9.71
N PHE A 247 24.15 33.49 -10.13
CA PHE A 247 25.33 33.02 -9.41
C PHE A 247 25.38 33.51 -7.95
N LEU A 248 25.23 34.83 -7.73
CA LEU A 248 25.31 35.42 -6.38
C LEU A 248 24.19 34.90 -5.47
N ASP A 249 22.97 34.76 -6.01
CA ASP A 249 21.83 34.26 -5.26
C ASP A 249 21.94 32.76 -4.95
N PHE A 250 22.47 31.97 -5.89
CA PHE A 250 22.74 30.55 -5.71
C PHE A 250 23.83 30.34 -4.66
N LYS A 251 24.93 31.10 -4.76
CA LYS A 251 26.01 31.11 -3.77
C LYS A 251 25.49 31.42 -2.38
N LYS A 252 24.74 32.51 -2.24
CA LYS A 252 24.10 32.88 -0.96
C LYS A 252 23.17 31.79 -0.47
N PHE A 253 22.39 31.16 -1.36
CA PHE A 253 21.45 30.11 -1.00
C PHE A 253 22.13 28.86 -0.44
N VAL A 254 23.22 28.41 -1.08
CA VAL A 254 24.00 27.24 -0.65
C VAL A 254 24.78 27.55 0.62
N GLU A 255 25.49 28.68 0.65
CA GLU A 255 26.35 29.06 1.79
C GLU A 255 25.56 29.46 3.04
N SER A 256 24.27 29.79 2.91
CA SER A 256 23.41 30.05 4.06
C SER A 256 22.70 28.80 4.60
N ARG A 257 23.01 27.59 4.08
CA ARG A 257 22.34 26.34 4.45
C ARG A 257 23.33 25.18 4.61
N PHE A 258 22.91 24.09 5.24
CA PHE A 258 23.65 22.82 5.30
C PHE A 258 22.74 21.62 5.49
N VAL A 259 23.14 20.45 4.99
CA VAL A 259 22.43 19.18 5.14
C VAL A 259 22.81 18.52 6.47
N PHE A 260 21.80 18.11 7.23
CA PHE A 260 21.97 17.36 8.47
C PHE A 260 22.00 15.86 8.21
N THR A 261 23.04 15.20 8.72
CA THR A 261 23.16 13.75 8.78
C THR A 261 23.44 13.33 10.23
N ASN A 262 22.92 12.17 10.62
CA ASN A 262 23.17 11.52 11.90
C ASN A 262 23.26 10.00 11.68
N GLU A 263 24.47 9.48 11.56
CA GLU A 263 24.70 8.06 11.28
C GLU A 263 24.19 7.15 12.42
N GLY A 264 24.23 7.61 13.68
CA GLY A 264 23.75 6.86 14.83
C GLY A 264 22.23 6.63 14.84
N SER A 265 21.45 7.48 14.19
CA SER A 265 20.00 7.33 14.02
C SER A 265 19.58 6.87 12.62
N GLY A 266 20.54 6.50 11.76
CA GLY A 266 20.29 6.07 10.39
C GLY A 266 19.94 7.19 9.38
N LEU A 267 19.97 8.47 9.79
CA LEU A 267 19.74 9.60 8.88
C LEU A 267 21.02 9.93 8.11
N THR A 268 21.25 9.22 7.01
CA THR A 268 22.47 9.35 6.20
C THR A 268 22.22 10.14 4.92
N VAL A 269 23.26 10.39 4.13
CA VAL A 269 23.10 10.92 2.77
C VAL A 269 22.19 10.02 1.92
N ASP A 270 22.30 8.70 2.09
CA ASP A 270 21.48 7.69 1.39
C ASP A 270 19.98 7.86 1.65
N TYR A 271 19.60 8.32 2.85
CA TYR A 271 18.20 8.62 3.18
C TYR A 271 17.59 9.68 2.26
N TYR A 272 18.36 10.71 1.89
CA TYR A 272 17.87 11.74 0.98
C TYR A 272 17.73 11.19 -0.45
N PHE A 273 18.67 10.35 -0.89
CA PHE A 273 18.61 9.67 -2.19
C PHE A 273 17.45 8.68 -2.29
N SER A 274 17.15 7.92 -1.23
CA SER A 274 16.09 6.92 -1.26
C SER A 274 14.68 7.51 -1.41
N ARG A 275 14.51 8.81 -1.14
CA ARG A 275 13.26 9.58 -1.28
C ARG A 275 13.17 10.42 -2.56
N PHE A 276 14.04 10.16 -3.53
CA PHE A 276 14.02 10.85 -4.84
C PHE A 276 12.66 10.77 -5.53
N ASP A 277 11.97 9.64 -5.37
CA ASP A 277 10.64 9.42 -5.91
C ASP A 277 9.61 10.41 -5.39
N GLU A 278 9.63 10.67 -4.08
CA GLU A 278 8.76 11.64 -3.42
C GLU A 278 9.06 13.06 -3.90
N VAL A 279 10.35 13.35 -4.12
CA VAL A 279 10.80 14.62 -4.69
C VAL A 279 10.27 14.82 -6.11
N ILE A 280 10.48 13.87 -7.03
CA ILE A 280 9.94 13.98 -8.40
C ILE A 280 8.41 14.04 -8.36
N THR A 281 7.75 13.13 -7.64
CA THR A 281 6.27 13.09 -7.62
C THR A 281 5.66 14.43 -7.17
N ARG A 282 6.33 15.11 -6.23
CA ARG A 282 5.86 16.40 -5.72
C ARG A 282 6.26 17.58 -6.60
N LEU A 283 7.48 17.59 -7.15
CA LEU A 283 8.05 18.74 -7.84
C LEU A 283 7.87 18.70 -9.36
N ASP A 284 7.69 17.52 -9.94
CA ASP A 284 7.42 17.25 -11.34
C ASP A 284 6.47 16.03 -11.51
N PRO A 285 5.19 16.17 -11.12
CA PRO A 285 4.21 15.08 -11.16
C PRO A 285 3.95 14.57 -12.57
N GLU A 286 4.08 15.42 -13.59
CA GLU A 286 3.86 15.03 -14.99
C GLU A 286 4.99 14.14 -15.50
N TYR A 287 6.25 14.44 -15.17
CA TYR A 287 7.38 13.54 -15.47
C TYR A 287 7.21 12.17 -14.80
N ALA A 288 6.82 12.14 -13.52
CA ALA A 288 6.55 10.88 -12.80
C ALA A 288 5.46 10.04 -13.48
N LYS A 289 4.34 10.67 -13.87
CA LYS A 289 3.23 9.99 -14.56
C LYS A 289 3.63 9.51 -15.96
N GLN A 290 4.34 10.35 -16.72
CA GLN A 290 4.74 10.06 -18.11
C GLN A 290 5.61 8.81 -18.18
N HIS A 291 6.62 8.73 -17.29
CA HIS A 291 7.61 7.66 -17.31
C HIS A 291 7.23 6.44 -16.46
N GLY A 292 6.09 6.49 -15.75
CA GLY A 292 5.58 5.34 -15.00
C GLY A 292 6.58 4.82 -13.99
N ILE A 293 7.25 5.71 -13.25
CA ILE A 293 8.35 5.32 -12.37
C ILE A 293 7.78 4.69 -11.09
N PHE A 294 7.98 3.38 -10.94
CA PHE A 294 7.56 2.62 -9.76
C PHE A 294 8.76 2.39 -8.85
N PHE A 295 8.61 2.75 -7.58
CA PHE A 295 9.68 2.60 -6.61
C PHE A 295 9.31 1.57 -5.55
N THR A 296 10.27 0.73 -5.21
CA THR A 296 10.18 -0.17 -4.07
C THR A 296 10.51 0.60 -2.80
N ASP A 297 9.67 0.46 -1.78
CA ASP A 297 9.96 1.00 -0.44
C ASP A 297 11.36 0.59 0.04
N HIS A 298 12.05 1.52 0.69
CA HIS A 298 13.45 1.35 1.07
C HIS A 298 13.62 0.27 2.15
N ASN A 299 12.72 0.18 3.12
CA ASN A 299 12.80 -0.84 4.16
C ASN A 299 12.32 -2.20 3.67
N LEU A 300 11.31 -2.24 2.79
CA LEU A 300 10.91 -3.45 2.07
C LEU A 300 12.05 -4.01 1.22
N SER A 301 12.83 -3.15 0.56
CA SER A 301 14.00 -3.55 -0.21
C SER A 301 15.05 -4.25 0.66
N LYS A 302 15.32 -3.72 1.86
CA LYS A 302 16.21 -4.36 2.84
C LYS A 302 15.64 -5.68 3.36
N PHE A 303 14.33 -5.72 3.62
CA PHE A 303 13.65 -6.94 4.04
C PHE A 303 13.72 -8.04 2.96
N ALA A 304 13.57 -7.69 1.69
CA ALA A 304 13.71 -8.65 0.58
C ALA A 304 15.14 -9.23 0.52
N LEU A 305 16.17 -8.39 0.69
CA LEU A 305 17.55 -8.86 0.74
C LEU A 305 17.84 -9.70 1.99
N TRP A 306 17.29 -9.31 3.14
CA TRP A 306 17.32 -10.11 4.37
C TRP A 306 16.69 -11.49 4.15
N PHE A 307 15.52 -11.54 3.51
CA PHE A 307 14.84 -12.78 3.18
C PHE A 307 15.71 -13.66 2.27
N VAL A 308 16.32 -13.09 1.22
CA VAL A 308 17.25 -13.85 0.36
C VAL A 308 18.42 -14.41 1.18
N ARG A 309 19.06 -13.60 2.03
CA ARG A 309 20.21 -14.01 2.84
C ARG A 309 19.86 -15.13 3.82
N GLU A 310 18.81 -14.93 4.61
CA GLU A 310 18.51 -15.82 5.74
C GLU A 310 17.71 -17.06 5.33
N GLU A 311 16.85 -16.94 4.31
CA GLU A 311 15.98 -18.03 3.89
C GLU A 311 16.50 -18.79 2.66
N TYR A 312 17.44 -18.24 1.89
CA TYR A 312 17.90 -18.87 0.65
C TYR A 312 19.43 -18.97 0.52
N GLU A 313 20.13 -17.85 0.32
CA GLU A 313 21.56 -17.82 0.00
C GLU A 313 22.29 -16.67 0.73
N LYS A 314 23.11 -17.03 1.73
CA LYS A 314 23.86 -16.06 2.56
C LYS A 314 24.98 -15.35 1.79
N LYS A 315 25.51 -15.97 0.74
CA LYS A 315 26.69 -15.55 -0.01
C LYS A 315 26.37 -15.23 -1.47
N LEU A 316 25.23 -14.58 -1.71
CA LEU A 316 24.71 -14.29 -3.05
C LEU A 316 25.78 -13.67 -3.98
N SER A 317 26.45 -12.61 -3.54
CA SER A 317 27.46 -11.91 -4.35
C SER A 317 28.81 -12.63 -4.50
N GLU A 318 29.06 -13.69 -3.71
CA GLU A 318 30.23 -14.55 -3.98
C GLU A 318 29.97 -15.43 -5.21
N LYS A 319 28.72 -15.85 -5.40
CA LYS A 319 28.29 -16.82 -6.42
C LYS A 319 27.77 -16.19 -7.71
N TYR A 320 27.23 -14.98 -7.63
CA TYR A 320 26.50 -14.35 -8.73
C TYR A 320 26.97 -12.91 -8.99
N ILE A 321 26.80 -12.46 -10.23
CA ILE A 321 26.75 -11.03 -10.56
C ILE A 321 25.29 -10.60 -10.43
N VAL A 322 25.00 -9.64 -9.56
CA VAL A 322 23.62 -9.18 -9.34
C VAL A 322 23.27 -8.14 -10.38
N LEU A 323 22.22 -8.39 -11.16
CA LEU A 323 21.73 -7.50 -12.21
C LEU A 323 20.33 -6.99 -11.86
N ASP A 324 20.18 -5.68 -11.83
CA ASP A 324 18.89 -5.01 -11.83
C ASP A 324 18.69 -4.31 -13.19
N PRO A 325 17.91 -4.90 -14.11
CA PRO A 325 17.67 -4.33 -15.42
C PRO A 325 16.64 -3.19 -15.44
N ALA A 326 16.02 -2.87 -14.29
CA ALA A 326 15.04 -1.80 -14.15
C ALA A 326 15.21 -1.12 -12.77
N GLY A 327 16.33 -0.42 -12.64
CA GLY A 327 16.83 0.07 -11.35
C GLY A 327 15.89 1.02 -10.61
N GLY A 328 15.12 1.85 -11.31
CA GLY A 328 14.30 2.91 -10.72
C GLY A 328 15.16 3.90 -9.93
N SER A 329 14.94 3.99 -8.60
CA SER A 329 15.83 4.73 -7.68
C SER A 329 17.07 3.93 -7.23
N GLY A 330 17.14 2.67 -7.66
CA GLY A 330 18.07 1.64 -7.28
C GLY A 330 17.98 1.23 -5.80
N ASN A 331 16.85 1.51 -5.13
CA ASN A 331 16.63 1.10 -3.74
C ASN A 331 16.87 -0.40 -3.54
N LEU A 332 16.39 -1.27 -4.43
CA LEU A 332 16.48 -2.71 -4.25
C LEU A 332 17.91 -3.25 -4.19
N VAL A 333 18.81 -2.68 -5.01
CA VAL A 333 20.23 -3.07 -5.11
C VAL A 333 21.17 -2.27 -4.19
N MET A 334 20.71 -1.14 -3.62
CA MET A 334 21.51 -0.27 -2.76
C MET A 334 21.09 -0.27 -1.30
N SER A 335 19.91 -0.76 -0.95
CA SER A 335 19.32 -0.49 0.37
C SER A 335 20.05 -1.14 1.55
N TRP A 336 20.78 -2.25 1.36
CA TRP A 336 21.46 -2.94 2.46
C TRP A 336 22.98 -2.95 2.29
N LYS A 337 23.65 -1.97 2.94
CA LYS A 337 25.07 -1.66 2.77
C LYS A 337 25.98 -2.86 3.03
N GLY A 338 26.95 -3.07 2.14
CA GLY A 338 27.94 -4.15 2.25
C GLY A 338 27.43 -5.56 1.95
N HIS A 339 26.12 -5.79 1.80
CA HIS A 339 25.56 -7.14 1.58
C HIS A 339 25.56 -7.59 0.11
N LEU A 340 25.55 -6.64 -0.84
CA LEU A 340 25.68 -6.92 -2.26
C LEU A 340 27.01 -6.38 -2.80
N LYS A 341 27.82 -7.27 -3.39
CA LYS A 341 29.08 -6.97 -4.10
C LYS A 341 28.91 -7.21 -5.60
N HIS A 342 29.59 -6.38 -6.40
CA HIS A 342 29.64 -6.44 -7.87
C HIS A 342 28.25 -6.53 -8.51
N LYS A 343 27.54 -5.40 -8.47
CA LYS A 343 26.20 -5.23 -9.04
C LYS A 343 26.21 -4.45 -10.35
N ILE A 344 25.32 -4.82 -11.26
CA ILE A 344 25.04 -4.11 -12.51
C ILE A 344 23.63 -3.52 -12.40
N VAL A 345 23.50 -2.23 -12.70
CA VAL A 345 22.21 -1.54 -12.68
C VAL A 345 21.96 -0.90 -14.03
N CYS A 346 20.82 -1.21 -14.62
CA CYS A 346 20.34 -0.63 -15.87
C CYS A 346 19.02 0.09 -15.63
N GLU A 347 18.75 1.10 -16.42
CA GLU A 347 17.51 1.87 -16.39
C GLU A 347 17.32 2.55 -17.75
N LEU A 348 16.06 2.64 -18.15
CA LEU A 348 15.58 3.21 -19.38
C LEU A 348 15.72 4.74 -19.41
N GLN A 349 15.54 5.42 -18.27
CA GLN A 349 15.67 6.87 -18.18
C GLN A 349 17.11 7.27 -17.79
N PRO A 350 17.83 8.02 -18.67
CA PRO A 350 19.21 8.45 -18.40
C PRO A 350 19.38 9.25 -17.10
N ASP A 351 18.39 10.08 -16.76
CA ASP A 351 18.42 10.92 -15.55
C ASP A 351 18.40 10.09 -14.27
N LEU A 352 17.67 8.97 -14.26
CA LEU A 352 17.64 8.03 -13.14
C LEU A 352 18.98 7.30 -12.99
N LEU A 353 19.60 6.88 -14.11
CA LEU A 353 20.94 6.29 -14.10
C LEU A 353 21.96 7.24 -13.48
N LYS A 354 21.91 8.53 -13.83
CA LYS A 354 22.80 9.56 -13.27
C LYS A 354 22.62 9.70 -11.77
N LEU A 355 21.38 9.65 -11.27
CA LEU A 355 21.10 9.66 -9.84
C LEU A 355 21.67 8.41 -9.14
N ILE A 356 21.41 7.22 -9.69
CA ILE A 356 21.90 5.96 -9.15
C ILE A 356 23.42 5.99 -9.05
N GLU A 357 24.12 6.44 -10.10
CA GLU A 357 25.57 6.53 -10.10
C GLU A 357 26.10 7.50 -9.03
N ARG A 358 25.49 8.69 -8.89
CA ARG A 358 25.84 9.66 -7.83
C ARG A 358 25.67 9.05 -6.44
N ARG A 359 24.55 8.37 -6.20
CA ARG A 359 24.27 7.69 -4.94
C ARG A 359 25.34 6.66 -4.61
N MET A 360 25.72 5.84 -5.59
CA MET A 360 26.76 4.82 -5.41
C MET A 360 28.16 5.41 -5.18
N LYS A 361 28.52 6.51 -5.86
CA LYS A 361 29.81 7.21 -5.67
C LYS A 361 29.94 7.89 -4.31
N LEU A 362 28.84 8.17 -3.62
CA LEU A 362 28.86 8.80 -2.30
C LEU A 362 28.98 7.80 -1.14
N ASP A 363 28.84 6.51 -1.42
CA ASP A 363 28.93 5.44 -0.41
C ASP A 363 30.24 4.63 -0.56
N PRO A 364 31.19 4.74 0.38
CA PRO A 364 32.45 3.99 0.34
C PRO A 364 32.26 2.48 0.25
N ASP A 365 31.20 1.94 0.85
CA ASP A 365 30.93 0.50 0.83
C ASP A 365 30.55 0.05 -0.58
N HIS A 366 29.82 0.87 -1.34
CA HIS A 366 29.48 0.57 -2.72
C HIS A 366 30.68 0.68 -3.65
N ILE A 367 31.58 1.64 -3.40
CA ILE A 367 32.85 1.74 -4.13
C ILE A 367 33.70 0.50 -3.86
N GLN A 368 33.87 0.11 -2.59
CA GLN A 368 34.66 -1.05 -2.21
C GLN A 368 34.03 -2.37 -2.70
N ALA A 369 32.70 -2.49 -2.63
CA ALA A 369 31.97 -3.68 -3.05
C ALA A 369 31.89 -3.82 -4.58
N GLY A 370 32.12 -2.73 -5.33
CA GLY A 370 32.06 -2.68 -6.79
C GLY A 370 30.65 -2.54 -7.35
N PHE A 371 30.47 -1.64 -8.33
CA PHE A 371 29.22 -1.47 -9.07
C PHE A 371 29.48 -0.99 -10.52
N THR A 372 28.55 -1.31 -11.41
CA THR A 372 28.54 -0.85 -12.80
C THR A 372 27.14 -0.37 -13.17
N VAL A 373 27.04 0.87 -13.65
CA VAL A 373 25.82 1.43 -14.22
C VAL A 373 25.91 1.29 -15.74
N VAL A 374 24.85 0.78 -16.38
CA VAL A 374 24.82 0.53 -17.83
C VAL A 374 23.53 1.12 -18.43
N PRO A 375 23.63 1.98 -19.47
CA PRO A 375 24.85 2.49 -20.11
C PRO A 375 25.59 3.48 -19.21
N LYS A 376 26.80 3.89 -19.61
CA LYS A 376 27.50 5.03 -18.98
C LYS A 376 26.60 6.26 -18.90
N THR A 377 26.50 6.84 -17.72
CA THR A 377 25.73 8.09 -17.49
C THR A 377 26.21 9.26 -18.37
N SER A 378 27.46 9.22 -18.83
CA SER A 378 28.04 10.21 -19.75
C SER A 378 27.54 10.11 -21.19
N SER A 379 26.94 8.98 -21.61
CA SER A 379 26.35 8.87 -22.95
C SER A 379 25.03 9.63 -23.07
N GLY A 380 24.36 9.90 -21.95
CA GLY A 380 23.02 10.48 -21.94
C GLY A 380 21.94 9.52 -22.46
N GLU A 381 22.24 8.23 -22.55
CA GLU A 381 21.33 7.18 -23.02
C GLU A 381 20.91 6.27 -21.87
N GLY A 382 19.72 5.68 -21.99
CA GLY A 382 19.23 4.62 -21.11
C GLY A 382 19.22 3.28 -21.85
N LEU A 383 19.00 2.19 -21.11
CA LEU A 383 18.94 0.85 -21.67
C LEU A 383 17.57 0.23 -21.37
N ASN A 384 16.77 0.06 -22.42
CA ASN A 384 15.50 -0.65 -22.33
C ASN A 384 15.74 -2.17 -22.30
N PHE A 385 15.11 -2.85 -21.34
CA PHE A 385 15.22 -4.30 -21.20
C PHE A 385 14.43 -5.09 -22.25
N LEU A 386 13.40 -4.47 -22.83
CA LEU A 386 12.41 -5.17 -23.65
C LEU A 386 12.51 -4.90 -25.15
N ASP A 387 13.26 -3.91 -25.61
CA ASP A 387 13.27 -3.48 -27.02
C ASP A 387 14.35 -4.16 -27.89
N LYS A 388 15.06 -5.15 -27.32
CA LYS A 388 16.19 -5.82 -27.97
C LYS A 388 16.22 -7.30 -27.61
N PRO A 389 16.79 -8.15 -28.48
CA PRO A 389 16.97 -9.56 -28.17
C PRO A 389 18.05 -9.74 -27.09
N ALA A 390 18.00 -10.90 -26.41
CA ALA A 390 18.87 -11.21 -25.27
C ALA A 390 20.36 -11.09 -25.58
N GLU A 391 20.80 -11.54 -26.77
CA GLU A 391 22.20 -11.50 -27.21
C GLU A 391 22.71 -10.06 -27.29
N LYS A 392 21.90 -9.16 -27.87
CA LYS A 392 22.25 -7.75 -28.02
C LYS A 392 22.29 -7.05 -26.66
N TYR A 393 21.32 -7.32 -25.78
CA TYR A 393 21.28 -6.77 -24.45
C TYR A 393 22.53 -7.14 -23.64
N ILE A 394 22.88 -8.43 -23.68
CA ILE A 394 24.01 -8.98 -22.93
C ILE A 394 25.36 -8.49 -23.48
N ARG A 395 25.47 -8.33 -24.80
CA ARG A 395 26.66 -7.73 -25.43
C ARG A 395 26.92 -6.31 -24.92
N ILE A 396 25.88 -5.49 -24.80
CA ILE A 396 25.99 -4.14 -24.24
C ILE A 396 26.54 -4.18 -22.80
N LEU A 397 26.06 -5.11 -21.96
CA LEU A 397 26.60 -5.29 -20.61
C LEU A 397 28.08 -5.70 -20.65
N ALA A 398 28.45 -6.64 -21.52
CA ALA A 398 29.80 -7.17 -21.61
C ALA A 398 30.81 -6.11 -22.09
N ASP A 399 30.43 -5.31 -23.10
CA ASP A 399 31.27 -4.25 -23.65
C ASP A 399 31.56 -3.18 -22.58
N GLU A 400 30.55 -2.75 -21.83
CA GLU A 400 30.69 -1.77 -20.73
C GLU A 400 31.53 -2.31 -19.54
N LEU A 401 31.39 -3.58 -19.20
CA LEU A 401 32.22 -4.21 -18.18
C LEU A 401 33.69 -4.30 -18.63
N LYS A 402 33.92 -4.64 -19.91
CA LYS A 402 35.27 -4.77 -20.48
C LYS A 402 36.03 -3.45 -20.42
N GLU A 403 35.35 -2.32 -20.66
CA GLU A 403 35.94 -0.98 -20.51
C GLU A 403 36.37 -0.67 -19.06
N LYS A 404 35.76 -1.32 -18.07
CA LYS A 404 36.13 -1.23 -16.65
C LYS A 404 37.09 -2.33 -16.20
N HIS A 405 37.67 -3.09 -17.13
CA HIS A 405 38.50 -4.27 -16.84
C HIS A 405 37.78 -5.34 -16.01
N GLN A 406 36.45 -5.43 -16.18
CA GLN A 406 35.59 -6.44 -15.58
C GLN A 406 35.07 -7.38 -16.68
N SER A 407 34.56 -8.54 -16.28
CA SER A 407 33.94 -9.50 -17.18
C SER A 407 32.71 -10.12 -16.52
N LEU A 408 31.76 -10.59 -17.32
CA LEU A 408 30.70 -11.49 -16.85
C LEU A 408 31.33 -12.86 -16.60
N ASP A 409 31.88 -13.09 -15.40
CA ASP A 409 32.59 -14.32 -15.03
C ASP A 409 31.77 -15.26 -14.11
N LYS A 410 30.54 -14.87 -13.79
CA LYS A 410 29.58 -15.64 -12.99
C LYS A 410 28.18 -15.58 -13.61
N PRO A 411 27.30 -16.54 -13.28
CA PRO A 411 25.89 -16.45 -13.63
C PRO A 411 25.23 -15.18 -13.07
N LEU A 412 24.17 -14.73 -13.75
CA LEU A 412 23.42 -13.55 -13.31
C LEU A 412 22.40 -13.94 -12.23
N ALA A 413 22.30 -13.12 -11.18
CA ALA A 413 21.16 -13.08 -10.28
C ALA A 413 20.34 -11.82 -10.60
N PHE A 414 19.19 -12.00 -11.25
CA PHE A 414 18.27 -10.91 -11.56
C PHE A 414 17.55 -10.49 -10.28
N LEU A 415 17.72 -9.24 -9.86
CA LEU A 415 17.07 -8.66 -8.68
C LEU A 415 16.32 -7.41 -9.10
N LEU A 416 14.99 -7.48 -9.15
CA LEU A 416 14.20 -6.41 -9.77
C LEU A 416 12.76 -6.30 -9.25
N ASN A 417 12.20 -5.11 -9.45
CA ASN A 417 10.77 -4.83 -9.36
C ASN A 417 10.32 -4.19 -10.68
N PRO A 418 9.95 -5.00 -11.69
CA PRO A 418 9.61 -4.49 -13.01
C PRO A 418 8.29 -3.70 -12.96
N PRO A 419 8.06 -2.81 -13.94
CA PRO A 419 6.76 -2.16 -14.10
C PRO A 419 5.64 -3.19 -14.35
N TYR A 420 4.48 -3.01 -13.72
CA TYR A 420 3.40 -4.02 -13.76
C TYR A 420 2.56 -3.95 -15.05
N LYS A 421 1.84 -2.85 -15.28
CA LYS A 421 0.96 -2.71 -16.46
C LYS A 421 1.51 -1.74 -17.49
N ASN A 422 1.15 -1.95 -18.75
CA ASN A 422 0.93 -0.83 -19.65
C ASN A 422 -0.22 -0.02 -19.05
N THR A 423 0.06 1.13 -18.44
CA THR A 423 -1.03 1.94 -17.88
C THR A 423 -1.93 2.43 -19.03
N ASP A 424 -3.06 1.76 -19.25
CA ASP A 424 -4.14 2.17 -20.16
C ASP A 424 -4.69 3.56 -19.81
N GLU A 425 -4.43 4.04 -18.60
CA GLU A 425 -4.87 5.35 -18.10
C GLU A 425 -4.35 6.54 -18.92
N ASN A 426 -3.40 6.35 -19.85
CA ASN A 426 -2.78 7.45 -20.61
C ASN A 426 -2.45 7.12 -22.08
N GLU A 427 -3.21 6.25 -22.76
CA GLU A 427 -2.97 5.99 -24.21
C GLU A 427 -3.01 7.28 -25.05
N GLY A 428 -3.92 8.21 -24.73
CA GLY A 428 -4.05 9.49 -25.45
C GLY A 428 -2.84 10.41 -25.30
N VAL A 429 -2.26 10.51 -24.09
CA VAL A 429 -1.11 11.39 -23.81
C VAL A 429 0.22 10.78 -24.32
N ARG A 430 0.30 9.44 -24.41
CA ARG A 430 1.49 8.72 -24.91
C ARG A 430 1.60 8.72 -26.43
N LYS A 431 0.47 8.67 -27.15
CA LYS A 431 0.43 8.73 -28.62
C LYS A 431 0.95 10.06 -29.17
N ASP A 432 0.72 11.18 -28.48
CA ASP A 432 1.17 12.51 -28.91
C ASP A 432 2.66 12.79 -28.64
N LYS A 433 3.38 11.95 -27.88
CA LYS A 433 4.76 12.26 -27.41
C LYS A 433 5.80 11.12 -27.57
N ASN A 434 5.63 10.18 -28.51
CA ASN A 434 6.62 9.11 -28.79
C ASN A 434 7.02 8.22 -27.59
N ALA A 435 6.10 7.95 -26.65
CA ALA A 435 6.35 7.05 -25.50
C ALA A 435 5.83 5.62 -25.72
N HIS A 436 5.83 5.14 -26.97
CA HIS A 436 5.57 3.73 -27.29
C HIS A 436 6.87 2.95 -27.11
N TYR A 437 6.91 2.06 -26.12
CA TYR A 437 8.04 1.16 -25.92
C TYR A 437 7.75 -0.13 -26.68
N GLU A 438 8.51 -0.37 -27.74
CA GLU A 438 8.46 -1.62 -28.50
C GLU A 438 8.95 -2.79 -27.61
N ILE A 439 8.31 -3.94 -27.76
CA ILE A 439 8.75 -5.21 -27.18
C ILE A 439 9.30 -6.04 -28.34
N ASP A 440 10.52 -6.53 -28.18
CA ASP A 440 11.19 -7.36 -29.17
C ASP A 440 10.39 -8.64 -29.45
N SER A 441 10.35 -9.06 -30.72
CA SER A 441 9.51 -10.20 -31.15
C SER A 441 9.90 -11.49 -30.44
N THR A 442 11.17 -11.69 -30.11
CA THR A 442 11.66 -12.90 -29.40
C THR A 442 11.12 -13.02 -27.98
N ILE A 443 10.67 -11.90 -27.38
CA ILE A 443 10.02 -11.86 -26.07
C ILE A 443 8.53 -12.20 -26.23
N LEU A 444 7.88 -11.58 -27.23
CA LEU A 444 6.46 -11.82 -27.53
C LEU A 444 6.17 -13.26 -27.95
N GLU A 445 7.13 -13.92 -28.61
CA GLU A 445 7.07 -15.36 -28.93
C GLU A 445 6.87 -16.25 -27.68
N LEU A 446 7.36 -15.82 -26.51
CA LEU A 446 7.20 -16.55 -25.26
C LEU A 446 5.92 -16.16 -24.50
N THR A 447 5.54 -14.89 -24.50
CA THR A 447 4.38 -14.42 -23.72
C THR A 447 3.06 -14.55 -24.47
N GLY A 448 3.09 -14.50 -25.80
CA GLY A 448 1.91 -14.20 -26.63
C GLY A 448 1.46 -12.74 -26.49
N ASP A 449 0.57 -12.31 -27.39
CA ASP A 449 0.13 -10.90 -27.47
C ASP A 449 -0.67 -10.45 -26.26
N ASP A 450 -1.49 -11.33 -25.68
CA ASP A 450 -2.35 -10.98 -24.55
C ASP A 450 -1.57 -10.88 -23.23
N ALA A 451 -0.68 -11.83 -22.95
CA ALA A 451 0.15 -11.78 -21.75
C ALA A 451 1.29 -10.74 -21.90
N GLY A 452 1.76 -10.51 -23.13
CA GLY A 452 2.77 -9.48 -23.44
C GLY A 452 2.33 -8.04 -23.13
N LYS A 453 1.03 -7.79 -22.95
CA LYS A 453 0.48 -6.50 -22.47
C LYS A 453 0.87 -6.21 -21.00
N GLU A 454 1.14 -7.24 -20.21
CA GLU A 454 1.63 -7.12 -18.83
C GLU A 454 3.17 -7.04 -18.84
N ARG A 455 3.73 -5.85 -18.61
CA ARG A 455 5.17 -5.60 -18.81
C ARG A 455 6.06 -6.53 -17.99
N TYR A 456 5.68 -6.84 -16.75
CA TYR A 456 6.47 -7.76 -15.92
C TYR A 456 6.59 -9.16 -16.53
N LEU A 457 5.63 -9.62 -17.35
CA LEU A 457 5.74 -10.88 -18.08
C LEU A 457 6.76 -10.79 -19.22
N GLY A 458 6.84 -9.65 -19.89
CA GLY A 458 7.91 -9.38 -20.86
C GLY A 458 9.30 -9.43 -20.22
N PHE A 459 9.45 -8.87 -19.00
CA PHE A 459 10.69 -9.00 -18.23
C PHE A 459 11.01 -10.46 -17.91
N LEU A 460 10.03 -11.24 -17.44
CA LEU A 460 10.23 -12.67 -17.16
C LEU A 460 10.63 -13.47 -18.41
N ALA A 461 10.00 -13.18 -19.56
CA ALA A 461 10.34 -13.81 -20.84
C ALA A 461 11.76 -13.45 -21.32
N GLN A 462 12.16 -12.19 -21.22
CA GLN A 462 13.52 -11.79 -21.57
C GLN A 462 14.55 -12.43 -20.62
N ILE A 463 14.23 -12.57 -19.33
CA ILE A 463 15.08 -13.29 -18.36
C ILE A 463 15.21 -14.76 -18.74
N VAL A 464 14.14 -15.41 -19.24
CA VAL A 464 14.22 -16.77 -19.81
C VAL A 464 15.18 -16.80 -21.00
N ASN A 465 15.09 -15.86 -21.94
CA ASN A 465 15.98 -15.80 -23.10
C ASN A 465 17.45 -15.59 -22.69
N ILE A 466 17.73 -14.66 -21.78
CA ILE A 466 19.08 -14.42 -21.26
C ILE A 466 19.59 -15.66 -20.52
N ALA A 467 18.79 -16.28 -19.64
CA ALA A 467 19.22 -17.46 -18.89
C ALA A 467 19.52 -18.64 -19.83
N ARG A 468 18.72 -18.85 -20.87
CA ARG A 468 18.98 -19.85 -21.92
C ARG A 468 20.31 -19.57 -22.63
N LEU A 469 20.57 -18.32 -22.98
CA LEU A 469 21.84 -17.90 -23.58
C LEU A 469 23.03 -18.18 -22.65
N GLN A 470 22.90 -17.88 -21.35
CA GLN A 470 23.96 -18.15 -20.37
C GLN A 470 24.24 -19.64 -20.19
N MET A 471 23.23 -20.49 -20.34
CA MET A 471 23.33 -21.94 -20.16
C MET A 471 23.65 -22.70 -21.45
N GLY A 472 23.61 -22.04 -22.60
CA GLY A 472 23.87 -22.64 -23.91
C GLY A 472 22.69 -23.43 -24.48
N ASP A 473 21.46 -23.10 -24.09
CA ASP A 473 20.22 -23.77 -24.51
C ASP A 473 19.58 -23.14 -25.78
N SER A 474 20.30 -22.26 -26.46
CA SER A 474 19.85 -21.55 -27.68
C SER A 474 20.26 -22.31 -28.94
N ASN A 475 19.38 -22.36 -29.95
CA ASN A 475 19.82 -22.59 -31.33
C ASN A 475 20.59 -21.33 -31.76
N PRO A 476 21.90 -21.40 -32.06
CA PRO A 476 22.65 -20.22 -32.46
C PRO A 476 22.08 -19.67 -33.77
N ILE A 477 21.74 -18.39 -33.77
CA ILE A 477 21.49 -17.64 -35.01
C ILE A 477 22.85 -17.49 -35.71
N GLU A 478 22.91 -17.70 -37.01
CA GLU A 478 24.12 -17.56 -37.81
C GLU A 478 24.71 -16.13 -37.64
N GLY A 479 25.94 -16.02 -37.12
CA GLY A 479 26.56 -14.73 -36.73
C GLY A 479 26.38 -14.31 -35.27
N SER A 480 25.84 -15.19 -34.41
CA SER A 480 25.64 -14.94 -32.98
C SER A 480 26.93 -14.60 -32.23
N PHE A 481 26.84 -13.64 -31.30
CA PHE A 481 27.84 -13.41 -30.25
C PHE A 481 28.10 -14.74 -29.53
N ASP A 482 29.33 -15.26 -29.61
CA ASP A 482 29.69 -16.46 -28.87
C ASP A 482 29.78 -16.10 -27.38
N PHE A 483 28.63 -16.19 -26.71
CA PHE A 483 28.52 -16.00 -25.28
C PHE A 483 29.38 -17.02 -24.54
N ALA A 484 29.60 -18.21 -25.12
CA ALA A 484 30.50 -19.22 -24.58
C ALA A 484 31.98 -18.82 -24.70
N GLU A 485 32.35 -17.99 -25.69
CA GLU A 485 33.70 -17.43 -25.84
C GLU A 485 33.99 -16.32 -24.83
N THR A 486 33.01 -15.48 -24.51
CA THR A 486 33.15 -14.45 -23.47
C THR A 486 33.12 -15.07 -22.05
N MET A 487 32.36 -16.17 -21.89
CA MET A 487 32.36 -17.02 -20.70
C MET A 487 33.42 -18.15 -20.74
N HIS A 488 34.38 -18.20 -21.70
CA HIS A 488 35.32 -19.32 -21.88
C HIS A 488 36.21 -19.62 -20.66
N LYS A 489 36.14 -18.83 -19.58
CA LYS A 489 36.79 -19.12 -18.29
C LYS A 489 35.92 -19.91 -17.31
N LEU A 490 34.63 -20.07 -17.55
CA LEU A 490 33.76 -20.95 -16.80
C LEU A 490 33.82 -22.35 -17.42
N ASP A 491 34.71 -23.18 -16.88
CA ASP A 491 34.72 -24.61 -17.11
C ASP A 491 33.31 -25.17 -16.84
N LYS A 492 32.60 -25.57 -17.91
CA LYS A 492 31.21 -26.08 -17.83
C LYS A 492 31.08 -27.30 -16.91
N THR A 493 32.20 -27.97 -16.58
CA THR A 493 32.25 -29.07 -15.60
C THR A 493 32.39 -28.60 -14.14
N LYS A 494 32.66 -27.30 -13.90
CA LYS A 494 32.87 -26.68 -12.58
C LYS A 494 31.84 -25.62 -12.18
N VAL A 495 31.01 -25.10 -13.10
CA VAL A 495 29.94 -24.15 -12.75
C VAL A 495 28.81 -24.89 -12.03
N LYS A 496 28.84 -24.90 -10.70
CA LYS A 496 27.73 -25.44 -9.88
C LYS A 496 26.51 -24.53 -9.87
N GLU A 497 26.70 -23.23 -10.06
CA GLU A 497 25.68 -22.21 -9.89
C GLU A 497 24.95 -21.91 -11.22
N LYS A 498 23.65 -21.61 -11.16
CA LYS A 498 22.80 -21.41 -12.34
C LYS A 498 22.05 -20.08 -12.21
N PRO A 499 21.65 -19.41 -13.31
CA PRO A 499 20.96 -18.12 -13.24
C PRO A 499 19.83 -18.10 -12.20
N LEU A 500 19.73 -17.01 -11.45
CA LEU A 500 18.79 -16.85 -10.35
C LEU A 500 17.86 -15.66 -10.61
N LEU A 501 16.59 -15.80 -10.27
CA LEU A 501 15.59 -14.75 -10.37
C LEU A 501 15.02 -14.41 -8.99
N LEU A 502 15.14 -13.15 -8.60
CA LEU A 502 14.69 -12.54 -7.34
C LEU A 502 13.76 -11.37 -7.69
N ILE A 503 12.45 -11.58 -7.71
CA ILE A 503 11.54 -10.64 -8.37
C ILE A 503 10.29 -10.30 -7.57
N PHE A 504 9.95 -9.01 -7.55
CA PHE A 504 8.62 -8.53 -7.18
C PHE A 504 7.65 -8.59 -8.37
N THR A 505 6.47 -9.14 -8.18
CA THR A 505 5.41 -9.19 -9.22
C THR A 505 4.02 -9.14 -8.57
N PRO A 506 2.97 -8.69 -9.29
CA PRO A 506 1.60 -8.96 -8.87
C PRO A 506 1.43 -10.48 -8.76
N SER A 507 0.87 -11.01 -7.66
CA SER A 507 0.90 -12.47 -7.46
C SER A 507 -0.01 -13.27 -8.42
N SER A 508 -0.78 -12.60 -9.28
CA SER A 508 -1.79 -13.23 -10.14
C SER A 508 -1.23 -14.20 -11.19
N TRP A 509 0.04 -14.06 -11.59
CA TRP A 509 0.69 -15.01 -12.52
C TRP A 509 1.20 -16.28 -11.82
N LEU A 510 1.23 -16.30 -10.48
CA LEU A 510 1.63 -17.47 -9.69
C LEU A 510 0.51 -18.49 -9.51
N ILE A 511 -0.71 -18.12 -9.92
CA ILE A 511 -1.91 -18.93 -9.78
C ILE A 511 -2.38 -19.40 -11.15
N PRO A 512 -3.11 -20.52 -11.24
CA PRO A 512 -3.51 -21.15 -12.50
C PRO A 512 -4.65 -20.39 -13.20
N ARG A 513 -4.41 -19.13 -13.57
CA ARG A 513 -5.35 -18.30 -14.35
C ARG A 513 -5.21 -18.60 -15.84
N PRO A 514 -6.31 -18.82 -16.58
CA PRO A 514 -6.26 -19.17 -18.01
C PRO A 514 -5.36 -18.25 -18.84
N THR A 515 -5.38 -16.94 -18.58
CA THR A 515 -4.55 -15.94 -19.27
C THR A 515 -3.03 -16.20 -19.15
N TYR A 516 -2.57 -16.79 -18.04
CA TYR A 516 -1.14 -16.99 -17.77
C TYR A 516 -0.68 -18.42 -17.94
N VAL A 517 -1.60 -19.39 -18.10
CA VAL A 517 -1.25 -20.82 -18.26
C VAL A 517 -0.25 -21.05 -19.39
N PRO A 518 -0.43 -20.51 -20.63
CA PRO A 518 0.51 -20.75 -21.72
C PRO A 518 1.93 -20.27 -21.41
N PHE A 519 2.06 -19.06 -20.85
CA PHE A 519 3.36 -18.52 -20.44
C PHE A 519 3.97 -19.33 -19.29
N ARG A 520 3.17 -19.74 -18.30
CA ARG A 520 3.65 -20.57 -17.17
C ARG A 520 4.18 -21.91 -17.61
N GLU A 521 3.54 -22.57 -18.58
CA GLU A 521 4.05 -23.83 -19.14
C GLU A 521 5.45 -23.68 -19.75
N ILE A 522 5.71 -22.54 -20.41
CA ILE A 522 7.04 -22.21 -20.95
C ILE A 522 8.01 -21.89 -19.81
N PHE A 523 7.65 -20.98 -18.92
CA PHE A 523 8.51 -20.54 -17.82
C PHE A 523 8.91 -21.69 -16.89
N ASP A 524 7.96 -22.59 -16.57
CA ASP A 524 8.19 -23.74 -15.72
C ASP A 524 9.13 -24.77 -16.37
N LYS A 525 9.35 -24.78 -17.69
CA LYS A 525 10.43 -25.58 -18.30
C LYS A 525 11.80 -25.12 -17.86
N TYR A 526 12.00 -23.82 -17.65
CA TYR A 526 13.31 -23.25 -17.42
C TYR A 526 13.59 -22.90 -15.97
N PHE A 527 12.57 -22.63 -15.16
CA PHE A 527 12.75 -22.18 -13.79
C PHE A 527 12.08 -23.10 -12.77
N LYS A 528 12.82 -23.39 -11.69
CA LYS A 528 12.33 -24.07 -10.51
C LYS A 528 12.03 -23.04 -9.42
N TYR A 529 10.85 -23.14 -8.82
CA TYR A 529 10.48 -22.34 -7.65
C TYR A 529 11.33 -22.74 -6.44
N GLU A 530 11.83 -21.75 -5.71
CA GLU A 530 12.58 -21.98 -4.46
C GLU A 530 11.79 -21.49 -3.25
N LYS A 531 11.52 -20.17 -3.16
CA LYS A 531 10.88 -19.54 -2.00
C LYS A 531 10.21 -18.21 -2.36
N GLY A 532 9.36 -17.68 -1.47
CA GLY A 532 8.75 -16.37 -1.66
C GLY A 532 7.87 -15.91 -0.50
N PHE A 533 7.48 -14.65 -0.55
CA PHE A 533 6.51 -14.05 0.37
C PHE A 533 5.57 -13.12 -0.38
N ILE A 534 4.42 -12.80 0.21
CA ILE A 534 3.45 -11.84 -0.31
C ILE A 534 3.23 -10.72 0.70
N ILE A 535 3.02 -9.51 0.20
CA ILE A 535 2.70 -8.31 0.99
C ILE A 535 1.52 -7.58 0.37
N LEU A 536 0.90 -6.67 1.12
CA LEU A 536 -0.15 -5.82 0.60
C LEU A 536 0.44 -4.74 -0.31
N GLY A 537 0.03 -4.69 -1.57
CA GLY A 537 0.65 -3.83 -2.57
C GLY A 537 0.56 -2.34 -2.24
N ASN A 538 -0.62 -1.82 -1.89
CA ASN A 538 -0.81 -0.41 -1.58
C ASN A 538 -0.25 0.04 -0.21
N GLU A 539 0.32 -0.88 0.57
CA GLU A 539 1.05 -0.53 1.79
C GLU A 539 2.48 -0.07 1.47
N PHE A 540 3.15 -0.74 0.52
CA PHE A 540 4.56 -0.52 0.21
C PHE A 540 4.82 0.07 -1.18
N PHE A 541 3.80 0.12 -2.04
CA PHE A 541 3.90 0.65 -3.40
C PHE A 541 2.78 1.68 -3.65
N LYS A 542 3.09 2.70 -4.44
CA LYS A 542 2.13 3.75 -4.86
C LYS A 542 1.20 3.25 -5.97
N ILE A 543 0.41 2.22 -5.67
CA ILE A 543 -0.52 1.59 -6.62
C ILE A 543 -1.98 1.73 -6.12
N GLN A 544 -2.92 1.82 -7.05
CA GLN A 544 -4.34 1.82 -6.72
C GLN A 544 -4.85 0.40 -6.47
N GLY A 545 -5.67 0.23 -5.43
CA GLY A 545 -6.31 -1.04 -5.09
C GLY A 545 -5.59 -1.87 -4.03
N ARG A 546 -6.30 -2.81 -3.41
CA ARG A 546 -5.77 -3.72 -2.37
C ARG A 546 -5.59 -5.10 -2.97
N PHE A 547 -4.40 -5.39 -3.48
CA PHE A 547 -4.03 -6.71 -3.97
C PHE A 547 -2.62 -7.10 -3.52
N PRO A 548 -2.34 -8.40 -3.40
CA PRO A 548 -1.02 -8.89 -3.02
C PRO A 548 0.04 -8.67 -4.11
N ILE A 549 1.24 -8.27 -3.68
CA ILE A 549 2.46 -8.32 -4.46
C ILE A 549 3.36 -9.39 -3.85
N SER A 550 3.91 -10.25 -4.70
CA SER A 550 4.82 -11.32 -4.29
C SER A 550 6.27 -10.97 -4.57
N PHE A 551 7.15 -11.27 -3.62
CA PHE A 551 8.59 -11.44 -3.89
C PHE A 551 8.90 -12.92 -3.99
N THR A 552 9.49 -13.36 -5.11
CA THR A 552 9.74 -14.78 -5.37
C THR A 552 11.15 -15.05 -5.85
N ILE A 553 11.66 -16.23 -5.49
CA ILE A 553 12.99 -16.74 -5.81
C ILE A 553 12.83 -17.96 -6.71
N TRP A 554 13.50 -17.94 -7.87
CA TRP A 554 13.52 -19.03 -8.83
C TRP A 554 14.94 -19.32 -9.29
N SER A 555 15.30 -20.59 -9.38
CA SER A 555 16.58 -21.04 -9.92
C SER A 555 16.39 -21.59 -11.32
N TYR A 556 17.33 -21.32 -12.22
CA TYR A 556 17.31 -21.93 -13.54
C TYR A 556 17.49 -23.45 -13.42
N ASN A 557 16.57 -24.20 -14.01
CA ASN A 557 16.59 -25.64 -14.04
C ASN A 557 15.79 -26.17 -15.24
N TYR A 558 16.46 -26.36 -16.37
CA TYR A 558 15.77 -26.86 -17.56
C TYR A 558 15.21 -28.28 -17.37
N LYS A 559 13.92 -28.44 -17.67
CA LYS A 559 13.20 -29.72 -17.80
C LYS A 559 12.22 -29.59 -18.95
N GLU A 560 12.39 -30.41 -19.99
CA GLU A 560 11.54 -30.41 -21.19
C GLU A 560 10.04 -30.53 -20.86
N LYS A 561 9.70 -31.39 -19.89
CA LYS A 561 8.31 -31.61 -19.42
C LYS A 561 7.81 -30.56 -18.41
N GLY A 562 8.60 -29.54 -18.09
CA GLY A 562 8.29 -28.59 -17.02
C GLY A 562 8.77 -29.05 -15.64
N ASN A 563 9.15 -28.09 -14.81
CA ASN A 563 9.35 -28.27 -13.38
C ASN A 563 7.98 -28.41 -12.68
N LYS A 564 7.87 -29.36 -11.75
CA LYS A 564 6.66 -29.51 -10.92
C LYS A 564 6.68 -28.48 -9.77
N ASN A 565 6.58 -27.20 -10.14
CA ASN A 565 6.67 -26.10 -9.19
C ASN A 565 5.47 -26.10 -8.24
N LYS A 566 5.75 -26.11 -6.93
CA LYS A 566 4.77 -25.88 -5.86
C LYS A 566 5.07 -24.53 -5.23
N VAL A 567 4.28 -23.52 -5.59
CA VAL A 567 4.49 -22.14 -5.14
C VAL A 567 3.93 -21.98 -3.73
N VAL A 568 4.81 -22.09 -2.74
CA VAL A 568 4.49 -21.84 -1.33
C VAL A 568 5.07 -20.49 -0.92
N VAL A 569 4.21 -19.55 -0.55
CA VAL A 569 4.61 -18.19 -0.16
C VAL A 569 4.24 -17.90 1.28
N ARG A 570 5.06 -17.09 1.96
CA ARG A 570 4.73 -16.59 3.30
C ARG A 570 3.75 -15.42 3.23
N ASP A 571 2.64 -15.50 3.99
CA ASP A 571 1.64 -14.43 4.08
C ASP A 571 2.07 -13.29 4.99
N LEU A 572 2.51 -12.19 4.40
CA LEU A 572 2.82 -10.95 5.09
C LEU A 572 1.88 -9.81 4.65
N THR A 573 0.67 -10.14 4.17
CA THR A 573 -0.30 -9.11 3.74
C THR A 573 -0.82 -8.21 4.87
N ASN A 574 -0.57 -8.59 6.13
CA ASN A 574 -0.87 -7.77 7.30
C ASN A 574 0.30 -6.87 7.75
N LEU A 575 1.50 -7.07 7.20
CA LEU A 575 2.69 -6.29 7.54
C LEU A 575 2.50 -4.82 7.14
N LYS A 576 2.92 -3.91 8.02
CA LYS A 576 2.88 -2.45 7.82
C LYS A 576 4.25 -1.88 7.53
N ALA A 577 4.28 -0.73 6.88
CA ALA A 577 5.53 -0.01 6.63
C ALA A 577 6.30 0.29 7.93
N ASP A 578 5.57 0.64 8.99
CA ASP A 578 6.13 0.89 10.32
C ASP A 578 6.77 -0.35 10.98
N ASP A 579 6.27 -1.56 10.67
CA ASP A 579 6.85 -2.80 11.19
C ASP A 579 8.27 -3.05 10.64
N LEU A 580 8.58 -2.49 9.46
CA LEU A 580 9.90 -2.57 8.83
C LEU A 580 10.81 -1.37 9.16
N ASN A 581 10.38 -0.45 10.03
CA ASN A 581 11.18 0.68 10.50
C ASN A 581 12.26 0.26 11.52
N ILE A 582 13.04 -0.75 11.13
CA ILE A 582 14.14 -1.34 11.88
C ILE A 582 15.40 -0.52 11.60
N ASN A 583 16.29 -0.41 12.59
CA ASN A 583 17.64 0.06 12.31
C ASN A 583 18.44 -1.06 11.62
N TRP A 584 18.39 -1.05 10.28
CA TRP A 584 19.05 -2.03 9.42
C TRP A 584 20.59 -1.94 9.38
N ASN A 585 21.19 -0.99 10.12
CA ASN A 585 22.64 -0.90 10.30
C ASN A 585 23.13 -1.67 11.55
N LEU A 586 22.22 -2.30 12.30
CA LEU A 586 22.59 -3.15 13.43
C LEU A 586 23.24 -4.46 12.94
N PRO A 587 24.00 -5.17 13.81
CA PRO A 587 24.47 -6.51 13.51
C PRO A 587 23.32 -7.46 13.13
N ASP A 588 23.58 -8.40 12.23
CA ASP A 588 22.59 -9.34 11.70
C ASP A 588 21.76 -10.05 12.79
N GLU A 589 22.39 -10.42 13.91
CA GLU A 589 21.70 -11.06 15.04
C GLU A 589 20.55 -10.21 15.61
N ASN A 590 20.76 -8.89 15.67
CA ASN A 590 19.77 -7.95 16.18
C ASN A 590 18.66 -7.69 15.16
N ILE A 591 19.01 -7.61 13.87
CA ILE A 591 18.03 -7.52 12.78
C ILE A 591 17.15 -8.78 12.77
N ASN A 592 17.79 -9.96 12.83
CA ASN A 592 17.13 -11.27 12.89
C ASN A 592 16.16 -11.36 14.07
N LYS A 593 16.52 -10.84 15.24
CA LYS A 593 15.64 -10.84 16.42
C LYS A 593 14.38 -9.99 16.18
N GLN A 594 14.52 -8.83 15.53
CA GLN A 594 13.39 -7.94 15.24
C GLN A 594 12.46 -8.53 14.17
N VAL A 595 13.03 -9.03 13.07
CA VAL A 595 12.26 -9.61 11.96
C VAL A 595 11.54 -10.90 12.37
N LYS A 596 12.17 -11.74 13.21
CA LYS A 596 11.56 -13.00 13.70
C LYS A 596 10.24 -12.79 14.44
N GLY A 597 9.98 -11.60 14.99
CA GLY A 597 8.75 -11.28 15.71
C GLY A 597 7.50 -11.43 14.84
N PHE A 598 7.47 -10.77 13.68
CA PHE A 598 6.35 -10.88 12.73
C PHE A 598 6.49 -12.10 11.80
N TRP A 599 7.71 -12.54 11.49
CA TRP A 599 7.95 -13.73 10.66
C TRP A 599 7.34 -15.00 11.25
N LYS A 600 7.50 -15.25 12.56
CA LYS A 600 6.95 -16.45 13.22
C LYS A 600 5.43 -16.52 13.23
N ASN A 601 4.76 -15.37 13.20
CA ASN A 601 3.30 -15.28 13.26
C ASN A 601 2.65 -15.38 11.87
N SER A 602 3.45 -15.38 10.81
CA SER A 602 2.96 -15.48 9.42
C SER A 602 2.81 -16.93 8.97
N LYS A 603 1.83 -17.20 8.11
CA LYS A 603 1.49 -18.55 7.62
C LYS A 603 2.02 -18.78 6.20
N ASP A 604 2.46 -19.99 5.91
CA ASP A 604 2.71 -20.42 4.54
C ASP A 604 1.39 -20.69 3.82
N ILE A 605 1.31 -20.31 2.55
CA ILE A 605 0.16 -20.53 1.68
C ILE A 605 0.64 -21.23 0.41
N LEU A 606 -0.03 -22.32 0.05
CA LEU A 606 0.17 -22.98 -1.24
C LEU A 606 -0.63 -22.28 -2.34
N PHE A 607 0.00 -21.33 -3.04
CA PHE A 607 -0.61 -20.51 -4.09
C PHE A 607 -0.92 -21.28 -5.37
N SER A 608 -0.08 -22.27 -5.70
CA SER A 608 -0.22 -23.03 -6.95
C SER A 608 -1.15 -24.25 -6.83
N GLN A 609 -1.92 -24.39 -5.74
CA GLN A 609 -2.83 -25.51 -5.59
C GLN A 609 -4.03 -25.33 -6.52
N ASN A 610 -4.26 -26.30 -7.39
CA ASN A 610 -5.56 -26.45 -8.04
C ASN A 610 -6.55 -26.91 -6.98
N LYS A 611 -7.51 -26.04 -6.66
CA LYS A 611 -8.65 -26.34 -5.81
C LYS A 611 -9.88 -26.48 -6.69
N ASP A 612 -10.73 -27.45 -6.38
CA ASP A 612 -11.97 -27.66 -7.12
C ASP A 612 -12.86 -26.43 -6.99
N LEU A 613 -13.33 -25.92 -8.13
CA LEU A 613 -14.17 -24.72 -8.15
C LEU A 613 -15.59 -25.11 -7.77
N ILE A 614 -16.24 -24.28 -6.95
CA ILE A 614 -17.62 -24.53 -6.53
C ILE A 614 -18.60 -24.54 -7.72
N LYS A 615 -18.26 -23.80 -8.78
CA LYS A 615 -19.04 -23.76 -10.02
C LYS A 615 -19.06 -25.13 -10.71
N ASP A 616 -17.94 -25.85 -10.69
CA ASP A 616 -17.83 -27.13 -11.39
C ASP A 616 -18.68 -28.19 -10.69
N LEU A 617 -18.79 -28.13 -9.35
CA LEU A 617 -19.74 -28.95 -8.58
C LEU A 617 -21.21 -28.64 -8.87
N CYS A 618 -21.53 -27.43 -9.31
CA CYS A 618 -22.92 -27.05 -9.59
C CYS A 618 -23.49 -27.84 -10.77
N GLU A 619 -22.65 -28.20 -11.75
CA GLU A 619 -23.01 -28.96 -12.97
C GLU A 619 -24.17 -28.34 -13.79
N GLN A 620 -24.51 -27.08 -13.54
CA GLN A 620 -25.54 -26.34 -14.27
C GLN A 620 -24.91 -25.34 -15.24
N LYS A 621 -25.53 -25.20 -16.42
CA LYS A 621 -25.24 -24.06 -17.28
C LYS A 621 -25.84 -22.79 -16.70
N MET A 622 -25.03 -21.75 -16.68
CA MET A 622 -25.43 -20.39 -16.33
C MET A 622 -26.56 -19.92 -17.26
N TYR A 623 -27.57 -19.24 -16.69
CA TYR A 623 -28.63 -18.58 -17.45
C TYR A 623 -28.52 -17.06 -17.33
N ASP A 624 -28.45 -16.38 -18.47
CA ASP A 624 -28.46 -14.93 -18.60
C ASP A 624 -29.61 -14.52 -19.52
N PHE A 625 -30.36 -13.48 -19.13
CA PHE A 625 -31.35 -12.86 -20.01
C PHE A 625 -31.02 -11.41 -20.38
N LYS A 626 -29.87 -10.89 -19.92
CA LYS A 626 -29.28 -9.64 -20.41
C LYS A 626 -28.54 -9.91 -21.72
N ARG A 627 -28.83 -9.12 -22.76
CA ARG A 627 -28.19 -9.26 -24.08
C ARG A 627 -28.11 -7.93 -24.82
N ASP A 628 -27.37 -7.92 -25.93
CA ASP A 628 -27.46 -6.85 -26.91
C ASP A 628 -28.79 -6.93 -27.68
N ALA A 629 -29.35 -5.76 -27.97
CA ALA A 629 -30.47 -5.65 -28.92
C ALA A 629 -29.93 -5.92 -30.33
N THR A 630 -30.70 -6.65 -31.13
CA THR A 630 -30.36 -6.89 -32.53
C THR A 630 -30.64 -5.66 -33.39
N ASP A 631 -29.91 -5.50 -34.50
CA ASP A 631 -30.19 -4.42 -35.46
C ASP A 631 -31.64 -4.43 -35.96
N ARG A 632 -32.22 -5.63 -36.09
CA ARG A 632 -33.62 -5.81 -36.47
C ARG A 632 -34.56 -5.24 -35.41
N GLU A 633 -34.32 -5.53 -34.13
CA GLU A 633 -35.10 -4.97 -33.02
C GLU A 633 -35.00 -3.44 -32.99
N ILE A 634 -33.78 -2.90 -33.09
CA ILE A 634 -33.54 -1.44 -33.06
C ILE A 634 -34.25 -0.75 -34.23
N LYS A 635 -34.16 -1.29 -35.44
CA LYS A 635 -34.75 -0.70 -36.66
C LYS A 635 -36.26 -0.90 -36.77
N SER A 636 -36.82 -1.85 -36.02
CA SER A 636 -38.23 -2.24 -36.16
C SER A 636 -39.22 -1.18 -35.67
N GLY A 637 -38.81 -0.26 -34.80
CA GLY A 637 -39.69 0.73 -34.18
C GLY A 637 -40.74 0.14 -33.23
N ILE A 638 -40.77 -1.19 -33.03
CA ILE A 638 -41.68 -1.87 -32.11
C ILE A 638 -41.02 -2.10 -30.75
N ILE A 639 -41.84 -2.33 -29.73
CA ILE A 639 -41.41 -2.69 -28.38
C ILE A 639 -40.70 -4.05 -28.42
N PHE A 640 -39.47 -4.12 -27.92
CA PHE A 640 -38.67 -5.35 -27.75
C PHE A 640 -38.12 -5.48 -26.32
N GLY A 641 -37.71 -6.68 -25.91
CA GLY A 641 -37.31 -6.96 -24.51
C GLY A 641 -38.49 -7.03 -23.53
N GLY A 642 -38.33 -7.80 -22.46
CA GLY A 642 -39.38 -8.17 -21.51
C GLY A 642 -39.56 -7.27 -20.29
N LEU A 643 -38.88 -6.12 -20.23
CA LEU A 643 -39.11 -5.15 -19.14
C LEU A 643 -40.54 -4.57 -19.23
N PRO A 644 -41.17 -4.19 -18.10
CA PRO A 644 -42.46 -3.52 -18.08
C PRO A 644 -42.45 -2.24 -18.92
N LEU A 645 -43.58 -1.89 -19.54
CA LEU A 645 -43.67 -0.76 -20.47
C LEU A 645 -43.16 0.57 -19.87
N LYS A 646 -43.46 0.81 -18.58
CA LYS A 646 -43.07 2.03 -17.84
C LYS A 646 -41.64 2.00 -17.29
N ASP A 647 -40.88 0.94 -17.52
CA ASP A 647 -39.51 0.81 -17.02
C ASP A 647 -38.54 1.63 -17.90
N GLU A 648 -37.94 2.66 -17.30
CA GLU A 648 -37.01 3.58 -17.98
C GLU A 648 -35.78 2.87 -18.58
N ARG A 649 -35.37 1.71 -18.01
CA ARG A 649 -34.23 0.91 -18.47
C ARG A 649 -34.43 0.33 -19.87
N ARG A 650 -35.64 0.40 -20.42
CA ARG A 650 -35.93 0.06 -21.83
C ARG A 650 -35.15 0.92 -22.82
N THR A 651 -34.69 2.10 -22.40
CA THR A 651 -33.84 3.01 -23.20
C THR A 651 -32.35 2.66 -23.14
N ASN A 652 -31.95 1.69 -22.31
CA ASN A 652 -30.54 1.29 -22.20
C ASN A 652 -30.03 0.63 -23.49
N LYS A 653 -28.71 0.73 -23.72
CA LYS A 653 -28.02 0.04 -24.82
C LYS A 653 -28.23 -1.49 -24.79
N LYS A 654 -28.32 -2.08 -23.60
CA LYS A 654 -28.59 -3.51 -23.41
C LYS A 654 -30.09 -3.73 -23.23
N THR A 655 -30.59 -4.84 -23.79
CA THR A 655 -31.97 -5.28 -23.59
C THR A 655 -32.03 -6.49 -22.65
N TYR A 656 -33.21 -6.74 -22.10
CA TYR A 656 -33.44 -7.75 -21.07
C TYR A 656 -34.67 -8.58 -21.44
N GLY A 657 -34.54 -9.91 -21.47
CA GLY A 657 -35.68 -10.80 -21.66
C GLY A 657 -36.37 -10.69 -23.03
N ILE A 658 -37.66 -11.06 -23.10
CA ILE A 658 -38.50 -11.08 -24.31
C ILE A 658 -39.93 -10.63 -24.02
N VAL A 659 -40.62 -10.04 -25.01
CA VAL A 659 -41.88 -9.28 -24.81
C VAL A 659 -43.13 -10.10 -24.46
N ASN A 660 -43.26 -11.33 -24.95
CA ASN A 660 -44.52 -12.10 -24.89
C ASN A 660 -44.37 -13.44 -24.16
N SER A 661 -43.35 -13.59 -23.32
CA SER A 661 -43.16 -14.84 -22.58
C SER A 661 -44.20 -15.05 -21.50
N LYS A 662 -44.43 -16.33 -21.19
CA LYS A 662 -45.16 -16.83 -20.02
C LYS A 662 -44.30 -16.95 -18.76
N TYR A 663 -42.99 -16.72 -18.84
CA TYR A 663 -42.06 -16.83 -17.72
C TYR A 663 -41.48 -15.47 -17.34
N ILE A 664 -41.00 -15.38 -16.11
CA ILE A 664 -40.53 -14.14 -15.50
C ILE A 664 -39.22 -14.35 -14.74
N GLY A 665 -38.32 -13.39 -14.86
CA GLY A 665 -37.13 -13.23 -14.06
C GLY A 665 -37.16 -11.89 -13.34
N PHE A 666 -36.06 -11.56 -12.67
CA PHE A 666 -35.98 -10.36 -11.85
C PHE A 666 -34.69 -9.61 -12.15
N MET A 667 -34.77 -8.28 -12.21
CA MET A 667 -33.60 -7.42 -12.18
C MET A 667 -32.91 -7.49 -10.81
N ASP A 668 -31.67 -7.00 -10.69
CA ASP A 668 -30.92 -6.99 -9.41
C ASP A 668 -31.68 -6.26 -8.27
N ASN A 669 -32.52 -5.29 -8.65
CA ASN A 669 -33.41 -4.55 -7.76
C ASN A 669 -34.81 -5.17 -7.68
N ILE A 670 -34.99 -6.46 -7.98
CA ILE A 670 -36.25 -7.22 -7.91
C ILE A 670 -37.41 -6.70 -8.78
N SER A 671 -37.13 -5.91 -9.82
CA SER A 671 -38.13 -5.61 -10.84
C SER A 671 -38.42 -6.82 -11.72
N PRO A 672 -39.68 -7.19 -11.97
CA PRO A 672 -40.01 -8.35 -12.77
C PRO A 672 -39.77 -8.11 -14.27
N VAL A 673 -39.31 -9.13 -14.99
CA VAL A 673 -38.97 -9.08 -16.42
C VAL A 673 -39.48 -10.33 -17.09
N ARG A 674 -40.17 -10.22 -18.23
CA ARG A 674 -40.53 -11.40 -19.03
C ARG A 674 -39.29 -12.00 -19.67
N ILE A 675 -39.07 -13.30 -19.48
CA ILE A 675 -37.86 -13.99 -19.94
C ILE A 675 -38.22 -15.21 -20.77
N LYS A 676 -37.32 -15.64 -21.65
CA LYS A 676 -37.53 -16.88 -22.40
C LYS A 676 -37.42 -18.09 -21.47
N GLU A 677 -38.07 -19.17 -21.85
CA GLU A 677 -37.71 -20.50 -21.34
C GLU A 677 -36.25 -20.81 -21.66
N ASP A 678 -35.58 -21.52 -20.76
CA ASP A 678 -34.24 -22.01 -21.02
C ASP A 678 -34.27 -23.41 -21.66
N ASN A 679 -33.13 -23.86 -22.17
CA ASN A 679 -33.05 -25.17 -22.83
C ASN A 679 -33.07 -26.35 -21.84
N TYR A 680 -33.25 -26.09 -20.55
CA TYR A 680 -33.16 -27.07 -19.46
C TYR A 680 -34.47 -27.20 -18.66
N ASN A 681 -35.54 -26.55 -19.11
CA ASN A 681 -36.85 -26.54 -18.45
C ASN A 681 -36.80 -26.12 -16.98
N ARG A 682 -35.89 -25.20 -16.64
CA ARG A 682 -35.71 -24.69 -15.27
C ARG A 682 -36.67 -23.57 -14.93
N MET A 683 -37.37 -22.98 -15.89
CA MET A 683 -38.35 -21.92 -15.62
C MET A 683 -39.66 -22.48 -15.06
N SER A 684 -40.26 -21.79 -14.10
CA SER A 684 -41.57 -22.10 -13.54
C SER A 684 -42.19 -20.85 -12.93
N ASN A 685 -43.51 -20.77 -13.00
CA ASN A 685 -44.28 -19.75 -12.27
C ASN A 685 -44.86 -20.30 -10.96
N LYS A 686 -44.71 -21.60 -10.69
CA LYS A 686 -45.07 -22.20 -9.40
C LYS A 686 -43.95 -21.90 -8.39
N PRO A 687 -44.25 -21.89 -7.08
CA PRO A 687 -43.23 -21.72 -6.05
C PRO A 687 -42.36 -22.98 -5.84
N ASP A 688 -42.16 -23.80 -6.88
CA ASP A 688 -41.52 -25.13 -6.82
C ASP A 688 -39.99 -25.09 -7.03
N ARG A 689 -39.40 -23.89 -7.14
CA ARG A 689 -37.96 -23.70 -7.33
C ARG A 689 -37.52 -22.30 -6.93
N VAL A 690 -36.23 -22.16 -6.67
CA VAL A 690 -35.61 -20.90 -6.27
C VAL A 690 -34.37 -20.63 -7.11
N TRP A 691 -34.13 -19.35 -7.41
CA TRP A 691 -33.03 -18.92 -8.27
C TRP A 691 -32.00 -18.11 -7.51
N PHE A 692 -30.77 -18.19 -8.01
CA PHE A 692 -29.63 -17.49 -7.45
C PHE A 692 -28.87 -16.76 -8.55
N ARG A 693 -28.33 -15.59 -8.20
CA ARG A 693 -27.13 -15.06 -8.86
C ARG A 693 -25.94 -15.56 -8.06
N LEU A 694 -25.05 -16.33 -8.71
CA LEU A 694 -23.86 -16.88 -8.09
C LEU A 694 -22.63 -16.42 -8.86
N ASP A 695 -21.81 -15.59 -8.22
CA ASP A 695 -20.56 -15.10 -8.77
C ASP A 695 -19.41 -16.08 -8.44
N ASN A 696 -18.51 -16.31 -9.41
CA ASN A 696 -17.39 -17.25 -9.24
C ASN A 696 -16.21 -16.64 -8.47
N ALA A 697 -15.91 -15.36 -8.67
CA ALA A 697 -14.71 -14.75 -8.10
C ALA A 697 -14.90 -14.43 -6.62
N ILE A 698 -13.89 -14.69 -5.79
CA ILE A 698 -13.92 -14.32 -4.36
C ILE A 698 -14.11 -12.81 -4.19
N ALA A 699 -13.55 -12.00 -5.09
CA ALA A 699 -13.73 -10.54 -5.08
C ALA A 699 -15.19 -10.09 -5.29
N ASP A 700 -16.05 -10.96 -5.85
CA ASP A 700 -17.43 -10.65 -6.23
C ASP A 700 -18.48 -11.28 -5.31
N VAL A 701 -18.06 -11.88 -4.18
CA VAL A 701 -18.95 -12.61 -3.25
C VAL A 701 -20.09 -11.77 -2.68
N ASN A 702 -19.96 -10.44 -2.68
CA ASN A 702 -21.00 -9.52 -2.24
C ASN A 702 -22.21 -9.48 -3.20
N LYS A 703 -22.01 -9.81 -4.48
CA LYS A 703 -23.03 -9.72 -5.54
C LYS A 703 -24.03 -10.87 -5.55
N SER A 704 -23.70 -12.01 -4.93
CA SER A 704 -24.60 -13.17 -4.90
C SER A 704 -25.94 -12.86 -4.22
N CYS A 705 -27.04 -13.37 -4.76
CA CYS A 705 -28.38 -13.20 -4.17
C CYS A 705 -29.30 -14.37 -4.52
N CYS A 706 -30.44 -14.46 -3.81
CA CYS A 706 -31.45 -15.50 -3.91
C CYS A 706 -32.83 -14.85 -4.17
N SER A 707 -33.59 -15.35 -5.17
CA SER A 707 -34.85 -14.77 -5.66
C SER A 707 -35.80 -15.83 -6.24
N ASN A 708 -37.06 -15.47 -6.51
CA ASN A 708 -38.06 -16.40 -7.08
C ASN A 708 -37.73 -16.87 -8.50
N GLY A 709 -37.10 -15.98 -9.28
CA GLY A 709 -36.77 -16.19 -10.69
C GLY A 709 -35.33 -15.79 -10.99
N PRO A 710 -34.81 -16.12 -12.19
CA PRO A 710 -33.43 -15.84 -12.55
C PRO A 710 -33.13 -14.35 -12.52
N LEU A 711 -31.85 -14.02 -12.35
CA LEU A 711 -31.30 -12.67 -12.43
C LEU A 711 -30.68 -12.39 -13.82
N PRO A 712 -30.40 -11.12 -14.19
CA PRO A 712 -30.04 -10.77 -15.57
C PRO A 712 -28.78 -11.46 -16.06
N VAL A 713 -27.87 -11.77 -15.13
CA VAL A 713 -26.62 -12.47 -15.36
C VAL A 713 -26.35 -13.46 -14.23
N LYS A 714 -25.59 -14.52 -14.56
CA LYS A 714 -25.09 -15.54 -13.62
C LYS A 714 -26.20 -16.28 -12.87
N GLY A 715 -27.30 -16.59 -13.56
CA GLY A 715 -28.47 -17.29 -13.01
C GLY A 715 -28.27 -18.80 -12.86
N TYR A 716 -28.55 -19.32 -11.67
CA TYR A 716 -28.54 -20.75 -11.31
C TYR A 716 -29.82 -21.10 -10.54
N CYS A 717 -30.33 -22.33 -10.67
CA CYS A 717 -31.63 -22.71 -10.10
C CYS A 717 -31.49 -23.90 -9.15
N ALA A 718 -32.18 -23.86 -8.01
CA ALA A 718 -32.49 -25.03 -7.21
C ALA A 718 -33.93 -25.45 -7.50
N PHE A 719 -34.11 -26.63 -8.08
CA PHE A 719 -35.40 -27.21 -8.46
C PHE A 719 -35.61 -28.63 -7.90
N ASP A 720 -34.60 -29.15 -7.20
CA ASP A 720 -34.63 -30.39 -6.44
C ASP A 720 -33.61 -30.31 -5.27
N LEU A 721 -33.55 -31.34 -4.43
CA LEU A 721 -32.62 -31.35 -3.29
C LEU A 721 -31.14 -31.30 -3.72
N ASN A 722 -30.76 -31.99 -4.78
CA ASN A 722 -29.37 -32.06 -5.24
C ASN A 722 -28.87 -30.69 -5.73
N SER A 723 -29.67 -29.99 -6.53
CA SER A 723 -29.39 -28.63 -6.97
C SER A 723 -29.42 -27.65 -5.81
N ALA A 724 -30.32 -27.82 -4.83
CA ALA A 724 -30.35 -27.01 -3.62
C ALA A 724 -29.08 -27.12 -2.78
N ILE A 725 -28.58 -28.34 -2.53
CA ILE A 725 -27.31 -28.55 -1.80
C ILE A 725 -26.20 -27.71 -2.44
N LYS A 726 -26.09 -27.73 -3.77
CA LYS A 726 -25.06 -27.02 -4.53
C LYS A 726 -25.23 -25.50 -4.47
N THR A 727 -26.42 -24.98 -4.81
CA THR A 727 -26.62 -23.52 -4.93
C THR A 727 -26.73 -22.82 -3.59
N PHE A 728 -27.38 -23.42 -2.58
CA PHE A 728 -27.44 -22.84 -1.23
C PHE A 728 -26.08 -22.86 -0.54
N SER A 729 -25.28 -23.91 -0.75
CA SER A 729 -23.90 -23.94 -0.23
C SER A 729 -23.06 -22.83 -0.86
N TRP A 730 -23.15 -22.66 -2.19
CA TRP A 730 -22.43 -21.57 -2.88
C TRP A 730 -22.89 -20.19 -2.41
N PHE A 731 -24.20 -19.95 -2.35
CA PHE A 731 -24.75 -18.70 -1.84
C PHE A 731 -24.28 -18.43 -0.40
N SER A 732 -24.42 -19.39 0.50
CA SER A 732 -24.06 -19.24 1.92
C SER A 732 -22.57 -19.03 2.09
N LEU A 733 -21.74 -19.74 1.33
CA LEU A 733 -20.30 -19.54 1.33
C LEU A 733 -19.94 -18.11 0.93
N THR A 734 -20.51 -17.59 -0.17
CA THR A 734 -20.25 -16.21 -0.61
C THR A 734 -20.59 -15.20 0.49
N LYS A 735 -21.72 -15.39 1.18
CA LYS A 735 -22.15 -14.51 2.26
C LYS A 735 -21.30 -14.64 3.52
N SER A 736 -20.89 -15.85 3.88
CA SER A 736 -20.09 -16.13 5.07
C SER A 736 -18.68 -15.57 5.00
N ILE A 737 -18.02 -15.66 3.83
CA ILE A 737 -16.67 -15.14 3.65
C ILE A 737 -16.63 -13.64 3.31
N ASN A 738 -17.75 -13.04 2.88
CA ASN A 738 -17.80 -11.63 2.50
C ASN A 738 -17.31 -10.71 3.63
N GLY A 739 -16.23 -9.96 3.35
CA GLY A 739 -15.56 -9.07 4.29
C GLY A 739 -14.61 -9.75 5.29
N ARG A 740 -14.39 -11.07 5.17
CA ARG A 740 -13.61 -11.89 6.12
C ARG A 740 -12.57 -12.80 5.46
N TYR A 741 -12.46 -12.84 4.13
CA TYR A 741 -11.44 -13.62 3.46
C TYR A 741 -10.06 -12.93 3.47
N PRO A 742 -8.94 -13.67 3.50
CA PRO A 742 -7.60 -13.09 3.39
C PRO A 742 -7.44 -12.30 2.09
N VAL A 743 -6.73 -11.17 2.12
CA VAL A 743 -6.61 -10.28 0.96
C VAL A 743 -6.12 -11.03 -0.28
N TRP A 744 -5.18 -11.95 -0.12
CA TRP A 744 -4.63 -12.72 -1.23
C TRP A 744 -5.64 -13.64 -1.92
N ALA A 745 -6.74 -14.01 -1.26
CA ALA A 745 -7.76 -14.86 -1.85
C ALA A 745 -8.57 -14.11 -2.94
N ASN A 746 -8.51 -12.78 -2.98
CA ASN A 746 -9.25 -11.95 -3.94
C ASN A 746 -8.95 -12.26 -5.42
N GLN A 747 -7.81 -12.89 -5.69
CA GLN A 747 -7.38 -13.24 -7.04
C GLN A 747 -7.86 -14.64 -7.48
N PHE A 748 -8.55 -15.38 -6.62
CA PHE A 748 -9.06 -16.71 -6.92
C PHE A 748 -10.56 -16.71 -7.19
N ASP A 749 -11.00 -17.72 -7.93
CA ASP A 749 -12.39 -18.15 -7.91
C ASP A 749 -12.70 -18.91 -6.61
N ILE A 750 -13.98 -18.99 -6.28
CA ILE A 750 -14.50 -19.63 -5.08
C ILE A 750 -14.33 -21.15 -5.22
N TRP A 751 -13.76 -21.75 -4.19
CA TRP A 751 -13.54 -23.19 -4.11
C TRP A 751 -14.71 -23.91 -3.48
N ALA A 752 -14.85 -25.18 -3.82
CA ALA A 752 -15.69 -26.11 -3.10
C ALA A 752 -15.18 -26.31 -1.65
N PRO A 753 -16.08 -26.45 -0.66
CA PRO A 753 -15.69 -26.94 0.66
C PRO A 753 -15.17 -28.39 0.57
N ASP A 754 -13.97 -28.64 1.10
CA ASP A 754 -13.33 -29.95 1.06
C ASP A 754 -13.54 -30.70 2.38
N PHE A 755 -14.55 -31.57 2.41
CA PHE A 755 -14.89 -32.38 3.58
C PHE A 755 -13.90 -33.53 3.83
N SER A 756 -13.01 -33.85 2.88
CA SER A 756 -11.99 -34.89 3.08
C SER A 756 -10.91 -34.48 4.09
N LYS A 757 -10.80 -33.17 4.37
CA LYS A 757 -9.88 -32.62 5.38
C LYS A 757 -10.31 -32.87 6.82
N ILE A 758 -11.55 -33.35 7.04
CA ILE A 758 -12.04 -33.64 8.38
C ILE A 758 -11.55 -35.03 8.80
N ASP A 759 -10.89 -35.11 9.96
CA ASP A 759 -10.48 -36.37 10.58
C ASP A 759 -11.67 -37.06 11.28
N LEU A 760 -12.61 -37.58 10.49
CA LEU A 760 -13.78 -38.33 10.93
C LEU A 760 -13.99 -39.56 10.03
N ASN A 761 -14.71 -40.56 10.54
CA ASN A 761 -15.15 -41.68 9.71
C ASN A 761 -16.26 -41.24 8.72
N GLU A 762 -16.45 -42.01 7.65
CA GLU A 762 -17.38 -41.70 6.55
C GLU A 762 -18.78 -41.33 7.04
N LYS A 763 -19.37 -42.14 7.92
CA LYS A 763 -20.72 -41.87 8.47
C LYS A 763 -20.80 -40.52 9.20
N LYS A 764 -19.78 -40.16 9.98
CA LYS A 764 -19.74 -38.88 10.69
C LYS A 764 -19.50 -37.70 9.74
N ILE A 765 -18.79 -37.93 8.63
CA ILE A 765 -18.65 -36.93 7.56
C ILE A 765 -20.01 -36.66 6.92
N GLU A 766 -20.80 -37.69 6.61
CA GLU A 766 -22.15 -37.51 6.07
C GLU A 766 -23.06 -36.74 7.02
N ASP A 767 -23.06 -37.08 8.31
CA ASP A 767 -23.83 -36.35 9.33
C ASP A 767 -23.39 -34.88 9.43
N PHE A 768 -22.08 -34.63 9.30
CA PHE A 768 -21.52 -33.28 9.30
C PHE A 768 -21.90 -32.48 8.04
N GLN A 769 -21.87 -33.11 6.86
CA GLN A 769 -22.33 -32.50 5.62
C GLN A 769 -23.81 -32.12 5.69
N LYS A 770 -24.67 -33.03 6.19
CA LYS A 770 -26.10 -32.73 6.41
C LYS A 770 -26.29 -31.54 7.34
N TYR A 771 -25.50 -31.45 8.41
CA TYR A 771 -25.51 -30.29 9.30
C TYR A 771 -25.11 -29.00 8.57
N PHE A 772 -24.01 -29.02 7.82
CA PHE A 772 -23.56 -27.88 7.02
C PHE A 772 -24.62 -27.42 6.00
N TYR A 773 -25.24 -28.35 5.27
CA TYR A 773 -26.31 -28.04 4.32
C TYR A 773 -27.54 -27.46 5.02
N SER A 774 -27.92 -27.99 6.19
CA SER A 774 -29.03 -27.44 6.98
C SER A 774 -28.81 -25.97 7.40
N LEU A 775 -27.56 -25.61 7.74
CA LEU A 775 -27.19 -24.23 8.02
C LEU A 775 -27.33 -23.37 6.76
N CYS A 776 -26.89 -23.86 5.61
CA CYS A 776 -27.00 -23.16 4.32
C CYS A 776 -28.46 -22.95 3.90
N PHE A 777 -29.33 -23.94 4.08
CA PHE A 777 -30.76 -23.83 3.79
C PHE A 777 -31.44 -22.81 4.70
N ALA A 778 -31.23 -22.90 6.01
CA ALA A 778 -31.80 -21.94 6.96
C ALA A 778 -31.28 -20.52 6.74
N PHE A 779 -30.01 -20.37 6.34
CA PHE A 779 -29.43 -19.08 5.99
C PHE A 779 -30.05 -18.52 4.70
N GLY A 780 -30.21 -19.33 3.65
CA GLY A 780 -30.91 -18.92 2.43
C GLY A 780 -32.39 -18.58 2.67
N LEU A 781 -33.07 -19.28 3.58
CA LEU A 781 -34.43 -18.92 4.01
C LEU A 781 -34.49 -17.54 4.67
N ALA A 782 -33.48 -17.18 5.48
CA ALA A 782 -33.42 -15.88 6.14
C ALA A 782 -32.99 -14.73 5.21
N GLU A 783 -32.07 -14.99 4.28
CA GLU A 783 -31.37 -13.98 3.47
C GLU A 783 -31.75 -14.01 1.97
N ASN A 784 -33.02 -14.30 1.67
CA ASN A 784 -33.53 -14.24 0.30
C ASN A 784 -34.23 -12.91 -0.02
N ARG A 785 -34.41 -12.65 -1.31
CA ARG A 785 -35.13 -11.50 -1.86
C ARG A 785 -36.40 -11.94 -2.58
N CYS A 786 -36.98 -13.07 -2.19
CA CYS A 786 -38.18 -13.57 -2.83
C CYS A 786 -39.37 -12.65 -2.53
N VAL A 787 -40.27 -12.50 -3.48
CA VAL A 787 -41.47 -11.65 -3.42
C VAL A 787 -42.67 -12.35 -4.02
N VAL A 788 -43.88 -11.94 -3.63
CA VAL A 788 -45.11 -12.27 -4.34
C VAL A 788 -45.50 -11.06 -5.19
N THR A 789 -45.69 -11.26 -6.49
CA THR A 789 -46.06 -10.19 -7.42
C THR A 789 -46.72 -10.76 -8.69
N LYS A 790 -47.18 -9.88 -9.57
CA LYS A 790 -47.70 -10.26 -10.89
C LYS A 790 -47.14 -9.38 -12.00
N PHE A 791 -46.92 -9.96 -13.17
CA PHE A 791 -46.68 -9.21 -14.39
C PHE A 791 -48.02 -9.03 -15.11
N GLU A 792 -48.43 -7.77 -15.27
CA GLU A 792 -49.73 -7.41 -15.86
C GLU A 792 -49.93 -7.96 -17.28
N LYS A 793 -51.17 -8.32 -17.60
CA LYS A 793 -51.60 -8.70 -18.96
C LYS A 793 -51.33 -7.56 -19.93
N ASP A 794 -51.07 -7.89 -21.20
CA ASP A 794 -50.90 -6.91 -22.29
C ASP A 794 -49.73 -5.92 -22.08
N ASN A 795 -48.81 -6.24 -21.15
CA ASN A 795 -47.61 -5.46 -20.83
C ASN A 795 -46.36 -6.33 -21.06
N PRO A 796 -45.33 -5.86 -21.79
CA PRO A 796 -45.22 -4.56 -22.45
C PRO A 796 -45.90 -4.49 -23.83
N VAL A 797 -46.47 -5.59 -24.34
CA VAL A 797 -47.15 -5.64 -25.64
C VAL A 797 -48.54 -6.28 -25.54
N PRO A 798 -49.51 -5.86 -26.37
CA PRO A 798 -50.81 -6.52 -26.48
C PRO A 798 -50.67 -8.03 -26.74
N GLY A 799 -51.50 -8.83 -26.06
CA GLY A 799 -51.49 -10.29 -26.15
C GLY A 799 -50.52 -10.99 -25.18
N ALA A 800 -49.67 -10.24 -24.46
CA ALA A 800 -48.82 -10.83 -23.43
C ALA A 800 -49.66 -11.33 -22.23
N PRO A 801 -49.44 -12.56 -21.72
CA PRO A 801 -50.27 -13.14 -20.67
C PRO A 801 -49.99 -12.54 -19.30
N GLU A 802 -50.99 -12.47 -18.41
CA GLU A 802 -50.72 -12.18 -16.99
C GLU A 802 -49.90 -13.32 -16.39
N ILE A 803 -48.93 -12.99 -15.53
CA ILE A 803 -48.11 -13.98 -14.82
C ILE A 803 -48.16 -13.66 -13.34
N PHE A 804 -48.64 -14.58 -12.52
CA PHE A 804 -48.52 -14.49 -11.06
C PHE A 804 -47.31 -15.29 -10.59
N ILE A 805 -46.55 -14.74 -9.64
CA ILE A 805 -45.41 -15.42 -9.01
C ILE A 805 -45.59 -15.42 -7.51
N ASP A 806 -45.42 -16.60 -6.94
CA ASP A 806 -45.45 -16.83 -5.51
C ASP A 806 -44.03 -17.02 -4.94
N ASN A 807 -43.91 -16.99 -3.61
CA ASN A 807 -42.67 -17.11 -2.87
C ASN A 807 -42.26 -18.59 -2.65
N PRO A 808 -41.18 -19.08 -3.28
CA PRO A 808 -40.74 -20.46 -3.13
C PRO A 808 -40.12 -20.77 -1.77
N LEU A 809 -39.82 -19.76 -0.96
CA LEU A 809 -39.23 -19.89 0.37
C LEU A 809 -40.20 -19.51 1.49
N CYS A 810 -41.51 -19.58 1.26
CA CYS A 810 -42.51 -19.35 2.30
C CYS A 810 -42.83 -20.66 3.07
N PRO A 811 -42.42 -20.81 4.34
CA PRO A 811 -42.64 -22.04 5.09
C PRO A 811 -44.10 -22.30 5.48
N SER A 812 -45.01 -21.34 5.27
CA SER A 812 -46.45 -21.54 5.46
C SER A 812 -47.18 -21.90 4.16
N ASN A 813 -46.49 -21.91 3.01
CA ASN A 813 -47.05 -22.36 1.74
C ASN A 813 -46.67 -23.85 1.55
N PRO A 814 -47.64 -24.79 1.54
CA PRO A 814 -47.36 -26.22 1.40
C PRO A 814 -46.80 -26.59 0.03
N ASP A 815 -47.07 -25.78 -1.00
CA ASP A 815 -46.60 -26.02 -2.38
C ASP A 815 -45.24 -25.37 -2.66
N SER A 816 -44.68 -24.65 -1.67
CA SER A 816 -43.39 -23.98 -1.84
C SER A 816 -42.22 -24.96 -1.80
N PHE A 817 -41.16 -24.64 -2.53
CA PHE A 817 -39.91 -25.39 -2.57
C PHE A 817 -39.34 -25.62 -1.17
N TRP A 818 -39.45 -24.65 -0.27
CA TRP A 818 -39.09 -24.84 1.13
C TRP A 818 -39.84 -26.02 1.75
N SER A 819 -41.16 -26.01 1.69
CA SER A 819 -42.01 -27.00 2.35
C SER A 819 -41.89 -28.39 1.71
N THR A 820 -41.77 -28.46 0.39
CA THR A 820 -41.73 -29.74 -0.34
C THR A 820 -40.35 -30.38 -0.40
N THR A 821 -39.28 -29.60 -0.22
CA THR A 821 -37.91 -30.06 -0.52
C THR A 821 -36.89 -29.79 0.58
N LEU A 822 -37.01 -28.70 1.35
CA LEU A 822 -35.95 -28.28 2.29
C LEU A 822 -36.29 -28.49 3.77
N ASP A 823 -37.56 -28.36 4.16
CA ASP A 823 -37.95 -28.37 5.58
C ASP A 823 -37.64 -29.71 6.28
N SER A 824 -37.72 -30.83 5.56
CA SER A 824 -37.36 -32.18 6.06
C SER A 824 -35.87 -32.34 6.34
N GLU A 825 -35.03 -31.50 5.74
CA GLU A 825 -33.57 -31.61 5.79
C GLU A 825 -32.96 -30.83 6.97
N ILE A 826 -33.79 -30.32 7.89
CA ILE A 826 -33.34 -29.54 9.05
C ILE A 826 -33.33 -30.43 10.30
N PRO A 827 -32.16 -30.97 10.72
CA PRO A 827 -32.08 -31.85 11.88
C PRO A 827 -32.29 -31.07 13.19
N ASP A 828 -32.81 -31.76 14.21
CA ASP A 828 -33.15 -31.13 15.49
C ASP A 828 -31.92 -30.76 16.35
N THR A 829 -30.82 -31.51 16.22
CA THR A 829 -29.62 -31.37 17.08
C THR A 829 -28.34 -31.31 16.25
N LYS A 830 -27.29 -30.72 16.85
CA LYS A 830 -25.95 -30.66 16.25
C LYS A 830 -25.29 -32.06 16.25
N PRO A 831 -24.55 -32.45 15.18
CA PRO A 831 -23.79 -33.70 15.18
C PRO A 831 -22.86 -33.81 16.40
N GLY A 832 -22.83 -34.99 17.02
CA GLY A 832 -21.96 -35.27 18.17
C GLY A 832 -22.40 -34.68 19.52
N ASN A 833 -23.44 -33.84 19.57
CA ASN A 833 -23.96 -33.31 20.84
C ASN A 833 -25.49 -33.15 20.85
N LYS A 834 -26.18 -34.19 21.34
CA LYS A 834 -27.64 -34.25 21.45
C LYS A 834 -28.25 -33.20 22.40
N LYS A 835 -27.44 -32.49 23.19
CA LYS A 835 -27.91 -31.44 24.11
C LYS A 835 -27.85 -30.03 23.50
N LEU A 836 -27.14 -29.84 22.38
CA LEU A 836 -27.06 -28.56 21.69
C LEU A 836 -28.10 -28.50 20.57
N SER A 837 -28.98 -27.52 20.64
CA SER A 837 -29.95 -27.23 19.58
C SER A 837 -29.23 -26.85 18.28
N ASN A 838 -29.78 -27.29 17.15
CA ASN A 838 -29.29 -26.88 15.85
C ASN A 838 -29.66 -25.40 15.59
N PRO A 839 -28.69 -24.49 15.38
CA PRO A 839 -28.98 -23.09 15.05
C PRO A 839 -29.89 -22.91 13.82
N ALA A 840 -29.82 -23.82 12.83
CA ALA A 840 -30.70 -23.83 11.67
C ALA A 840 -32.16 -24.04 12.07
N LYS A 841 -32.43 -25.00 12.98
CA LYS A 841 -33.78 -25.30 13.47
C LYS A 841 -34.40 -24.11 14.19
N GLU A 842 -33.60 -23.43 15.02
CA GLU A 842 -34.05 -22.23 15.72
C GLU A 842 -34.41 -21.09 14.75
N MET A 843 -33.59 -20.86 13.72
CA MET A 843 -33.91 -19.89 12.67
C MET A 843 -35.23 -20.21 11.98
N VAL A 844 -35.41 -21.46 11.55
CA VAL A 844 -36.64 -21.93 10.89
C VAL A 844 -37.85 -21.72 11.80
N LYS A 845 -37.72 -22.00 13.10
CA LYS A 845 -38.79 -21.77 14.07
C LYS A 845 -39.19 -20.30 14.18
N ILE A 846 -38.23 -19.38 14.24
CA ILE A 846 -38.49 -17.94 14.31
C ILE A 846 -39.23 -17.47 13.04
N ILE A 847 -38.79 -17.92 11.86
CA ILE A 847 -39.42 -17.54 10.59
C ILE A 847 -40.83 -18.15 10.48
N LYS A 848 -41.04 -19.40 10.90
CA LYS A 848 -42.38 -20.01 10.98
C LYS A 848 -43.30 -19.23 11.93
N GLU A 849 -42.80 -18.77 13.07
CA GLU A 849 -43.58 -17.94 14.00
C GLU A 849 -43.93 -16.58 13.36
N LEU A 850 -43.01 -15.97 12.60
CA LEU A 850 -43.28 -14.74 11.85
C LEU A 850 -44.45 -14.93 10.88
N TYR A 851 -44.42 -15.97 10.05
CA TYR A 851 -45.52 -16.25 9.11
C TYR A 851 -46.82 -16.62 9.82
N LYS A 852 -46.75 -17.28 10.98
CA LYS A 852 -47.93 -17.56 11.81
C LYS A 852 -48.57 -16.28 12.33
N ILE A 853 -47.79 -15.34 12.88
CA ILE A 853 -48.32 -14.05 13.34
C ILE A 853 -48.83 -13.22 12.15
N TRP A 854 -48.07 -13.17 11.06
CA TRP A 854 -48.47 -12.52 9.80
C TRP A 854 -49.86 -13.00 9.36
N ASN A 855 -50.04 -14.31 9.26
CA ASN A 855 -51.28 -14.90 8.76
C ASN A 855 -52.43 -14.80 9.77
N ASN A 856 -52.18 -14.94 11.06
CA ASN A 856 -53.26 -14.91 12.06
C ASN A 856 -53.73 -13.50 12.41
N LYS A 857 -52.81 -12.53 12.53
CA LYS A 857 -53.15 -11.18 13.01
C LYS A 857 -53.39 -10.19 11.88
N TYR A 858 -52.54 -10.21 10.85
CA TYR A 858 -52.45 -9.12 9.88
C TYR A 858 -53.13 -9.46 8.55
N CYS A 859 -52.65 -10.51 7.90
CA CYS A 859 -53.10 -10.93 6.59
C CYS A 859 -54.44 -11.71 6.66
N LYS A 860 -54.71 -12.39 7.78
CA LYS A 860 -55.95 -13.18 8.03
C LYS A 860 -56.25 -14.17 6.90
N SER A 861 -55.20 -14.73 6.31
CA SER A 861 -55.26 -15.63 5.15
C SER A 861 -55.88 -15.00 3.88
N GLN A 862 -55.84 -13.67 3.73
CA GLN A 862 -56.44 -12.92 2.61
C GLN A 862 -55.42 -12.05 1.87
N PHE A 863 -55.77 -11.59 0.67
CA PHE A 863 -55.00 -10.56 -0.02
C PHE A 863 -55.24 -9.20 0.62
N LEU A 864 -54.17 -8.48 0.93
CA LEU A 864 -54.21 -7.08 1.34
C LEU A 864 -53.86 -6.22 0.12
N TYR A 865 -54.62 -5.16 -0.16
CA TYR A 865 -54.39 -4.25 -1.28
C TYR A 865 -54.14 -2.82 -0.78
N ASN A 866 -53.48 -1.98 -1.59
CA ASN A 866 -53.17 -0.58 -1.26
C ASN A 866 -52.34 -0.46 0.03
N VAL A 867 -51.29 -1.27 0.11
CA VAL A 867 -50.48 -1.51 1.32
C VAL A 867 -49.30 -0.54 1.48
N GLY A 868 -49.15 0.43 0.57
CA GLY A 868 -48.12 1.48 0.62
C GLY A 868 -46.78 1.08 -0.01
N LEU A 869 -46.74 -0.03 -0.75
CA LEU A 869 -45.59 -0.57 -1.48
C LEU A 869 -45.62 -0.25 -2.98
N HIS A 870 -46.54 0.59 -3.47
CA HIS A 870 -46.67 0.90 -4.90
C HIS A 870 -45.38 1.42 -5.55
N ASN A 871 -44.52 2.13 -4.80
CA ASN A 871 -43.23 2.62 -5.30
C ASN A 871 -42.10 1.57 -5.31
N GLU A 872 -42.33 0.37 -4.77
CA GLU A 872 -41.33 -0.68 -4.73
C GLU A 872 -41.10 -1.28 -6.12
N PRO A 873 -39.89 -1.76 -6.45
CA PRO A 873 -39.54 -2.18 -7.81
C PRO A 873 -40.40 -3.31 -8.39
N TYR A 874 -41.04 -4.11 -7.53
CA TYR A 874 -41.95 -5.20 -7.89
C TYR A 874 -43.40 -4.78 -8.12
N PHE A 875 -43.74 -3.49 -7.92
CA PHE A 875 -45.07 -2.92 -8.18
C PHE A 875 -45.05 -1.65 -9.04
N LYS A 876 -44.04 -0.80 -8.89
CA LYS A 876 -43.94 0.56 -9.47
C LYS A 876 -44.27 0.71 -10.96
N TYR A 877 -44.04 -0.33 -11.76
CA TYR A 877 -44.18 -0.24 -13.22
C TYR A 877 -45.51 -0.75 -13.77
N PHE A 878 -46.46 -1.10 -12.90
CA PHE A 878 -47.74 -1.69 -13.27
C PHE A 878 -48.91 -0.83 -12.78
N ASP A 879 -50.06 -0.97 -13.42
CA ASP A 879 -51.26 -0.15 -13.13
C ASP A 879 -52.15 -0.73 -12.02
N TYR A 880 -51.88 -1.97 -11.58
CA TYR A 880 -52.64 -2.60 -10.50
C TYR A 880 -52.24 -2.09 -9.10
N ALA A 881 -53.18 -2.15 -8.15
CA ALA A 881 -52.94 -1.84 -6.75
C ALA A 881 -51.90 -2.78 -6.13
N ASP A 882 -50.90 -2.24 -5.43
CA ASP A 882 -49.92 -3.02 -4.69
C ASP A 882 -50.61 -3.92 -3.66
N PHE A 883 -50.03 -5.10 -3.42
CA PHE A 883 -50.68 -6.10 -2.59
C PHE A 883 -49.70 -6.97 -1.78
N LEU A 884 -50.24 -7.60 -0.74
CA LEU A 884 -49.57 -8.66 0.03
C LEU A 884 -50.49 -9.86 0.17
N THR A 885 -49.90 -11.04 0.34
CA THR A 885 -50.60 -12.31 0.48
C THR A 885 -50.12 -13.04 1.75
N PRO A 886 -50.76 -14.15 2.12
CA PRO A 886 -50.30 -14.99 3.22
C PRO A 886 -48.88 -15.56 3.02
N TYR A 887 -48.39 -15.50 1.77
CA TYR A 887 -47.11 -16.06 1.34
C TYR A 887 -46.10 -14.99 0.91
N SER A 888 -46.44 -13.70 1.08
CA SER A 888 -45.56 -12.57 0.77
C SER A 888 -44.13 -12.77 1.26
N GLY A 889 -43.18 -12.27 0.49
CA GLY A 889 -41.76 -12.37 0.82
C GLY A 889 -41.40 -11.66 2.12
N LEU A 890 -40.33 -12.12 2.80
CA LEU A 890 -39.83 -11.50 4.03
C LEU A 890 -39.54 -10.00 3.84
N ILE A 891 -38.98 -9.61 2.69
CA ILE A 891 -38.68 -8.21 2.39
C ILE A 891 -39.95 -7.36 2.23
N GLN A 892 -41.04 -7.95 1.72
CA GLN A 892 -42.32 -7.26 1.58
C GLN A 892 -43.01 -7.12 2.93
N ILE A 893 -43.06 -8.20 3.73
CA ILE A 893 -43.62 -8.19 5.08
C ILE A 893 -42.87 -7.21 5.97
N LYS A 894 -41.52 -7.19 5.89
CA LYS A 894 -40.69 -6.24 6.65
C LYS A 894 -41.04 -4.79 6.32
N LYS A 895 -41.10 -4.46 5.02
CA LYS A 895 -41.39 -3.09 4.57
C LYS A 895 -42.78 -2.65 5.02
N TYR A 896 -43.77 -3.53 4.91
CA TYR A 896 -45.12 -3.26 5.42
C TYR A 896 -45.14 -3.08 6.94
N ALA A 897 -44.44 -3.94 7.69
CA ALA A 897 -44.33 -3.83 9.14
C ALA A 897 -43.69 -2.51 9.57
N GLU A 898 -42.70 -2.01 8.84
CA GLU A 898 -42.08 -0.69 9.06
C GLU A 898 -43.08 0.45 8.79
N LEU A 899 -43.81 0.41 7.67
CA LEU A 899 -44.80 1.43 7.32
C LEU A 899 -45.97 1.49 8.30
N GLN A 900 -46.43 0.34 8.77
CA GLN A 900 -47.56 0.21 9.68
C GLN A 900 -47.14 0.17 11.16
N ASN A 901 -45.84 0.29 11.45
CA ASN A 901 -45.26 0.25 12.78
C ASN A 901 -45.64 -1.01 13.61
N LEU A 902 -45.59 -2.19 12.98
CA LEU A 902 -45.96 -3.47 13.59
C LEU A 902 -44.82 -4.00 14.47
N THR A 903 -44.87 -3.67 15.75
CA THR A 903 -43.78 -3.93 16.71
C THR A 903 -43.50 -5.42 16.96
N ASP A 904 -44.52 -6.28 16.94
CA ASP A 904 -44.37 -7.73 17.14
C ASP A 904 -43.66 -8.43 15.96
N ILE A 905 -44.00 -8.05 14.72
CA ILE A 905 -43.27 -8.47 13.51
C ILE A 905 -41.87 -7.88 13.49
N GLY A 906 -41.72 -6.60 13.87
CA GLY A 906 -40.41 -5.93 13.96
C GLY A 906 -39.45 -6.60 14.95
N GLU A 907 -39.95 -7.10 16.09
CA GLU A 907 -39.17 -7.90 17.04
C GLU A 907 -38.69 -9.22 16.43
N LEU A 908 -39.56 -9.94 15.71
CA LEU A 908 -39.15 -11.17 15.03
C LEU A 908 -38.09 -10.92 13.95
N PHE A 909 -38.16 -9.82 13.20
CA PHE A 909 -37.09 -9.45 12.27
C PHE A 909 -35.77 -9.13 12.96
N ARG A 910 -35.78 -8.55 14.16
CA ARG A 910 -34.56 -8.36 14.97
C ARG A 910 -33.96 -9.69 15.38
N GLN A 911 -34.80 -10.65 15.79
CA GLN A 911 -34.35 -12.01 16.11
C GLN A 911 -33.79 -12.75 14.89
N ILE A 912 -34.45 -12.66 13.72
CA ILE A 912 -33.96 -13.22 12.45
C ILE A 912 -32.60 -12.61 12.10
N THR A 913 -32.44 -11.29 12.21
CA THR A 913 -31.17 -10.61 11.90
C THR A 913 -30.05 -11.09 12.82
N ALA A 914 -30.30 -11.17 14.13
CA ALA A 914 -29.34 -11.67 15.10
C ALA A 914 -28.97 -13.14 14.84
N LYS A 915 -29.97 -13.98 14.53
CA LYS A 915 -29.75 -15.41 14.25
C LYS A 915 -29.06 -15.65 12.91
N SER A 916 -29.31 -14.81 11.90
CA SER A 916 -28.65 -14.86 10.59
C SER A 916 -27.15 -14.61 10.74
N LYS A 917 -26.77 -13.64 11.59
CA LYS A 917 -25.36 -13.42 11.96
C LYS A 917 -24.74 -14.65 12.64
N GLN A 918 -25.45 -15.31 13.56
CA GLN A 918 -24.96 -16.53 14.21
C GLN A 918 -24.78 -17.69 13.21
N LEU A 919 -25.71 -17.88 12.28
CA LEU A 919 -25.58 -18.90 11.22
C LEU A 919 -24.38 -18.60 10.33
N LYS A 920 -24.23 -17.35 9.91
CA LYS A 920 -23.09 -16.89 9.11
C LYS A 920 -21.76 -17.16 9.83
N ASP A 921 -21.70 -16.89 11.13
CA ASP A 921 -20.51 -17.13 11.97
C ASP A 921 -20.22 -18.63 12.12
N GLU A 922 -21.24 -19.48 12.32
CA GLU A 922 -21.07 -20.93 12.39
C GLU A 922 -20.56 -21.51 11.06
N ILE A 923 -21.16 -21.10 9.93
CA ILE A 923 -20.71 -21.52 8.58
C ILE A 923 -19.26 -21.09 8.36
N TYR A 924 -18.90 -19.84 8.71
CA TYR A 924 -17.53 -19.36 8.62
C TYR A 924 -16.58 -20.18 9.50
N ASN A 925 -16.97 -20.49 10.74
CA ASN A 925 -16.16 -21.30 11.65
C ASN A 925 -15.91 -22.69 11.10
N ILE A 926 -16.93 -23.35 10.53
CA ILE A 926 -16.77 -24.65 9.86
C ILE A 926 -15.78 -24.54 8.70
N LEU A 927 -15.94 -23.54 7.84
CA LEU A 927 -15.05 -23.33 6.69
C LEU A 927 -13.58 -23.15 7.13
N ILE A 928 -13.33 -22.31 8.13
CA ILE A 928 -11.96 -21.96 8.53
C ILE A 928 -11.33 -23.02 9.44
N ASN A 929 -12.04 -23.46 10.47
CA ASN A 929 -11.46 -24.27 11.52
C ASN A 929 -11.52 -25.76 11.21
N ASP A 930 -12.62 -26.23 10.62
CA ASP A 930 -12.82 -27.66 10.34
C ASP A 930 -12.34 -28.01 8.93
N LEU A 931 -12.72 -27.22 7.93
CA LEU A 931 -12.43 -27.49 6.52
C LEU A 931 -11.14 -26.84 6.01
N LYS A 932 -10.48 -26.02 6.84
CA LYS A 932 -9.24 -25.32 6.49
C LYS A 932 -9.30 -24.66 5.10
N TYR A 933 -10.37 -23.91 4.84
CA TYR A 933 -10.75 -23.47 3.49
C TYR A 933 -9.66 -22.62 2.80
N PHE A 934 -8.95 -21.78 3.55
CA PHE A 934 -7.84 -20.94 3.06
C PHE A 934 -6.45 -21.57 3.28
N GLU A 935 -6.38 -22.82 3.74
CA GLU A 935 -5.14 -23.62 3.81
C GLU A 935 -5.16 -24.68 2.69
#